data_AF-A0A4Y7J2Z4-F1
#
_entry.id   AF-A0A4Y7J2Z4-F1
#
_cell.length_a   1.000
_cell.length_b   1.000
_cell.length_c   1.000
_cell.angle_alpha   90.00
_cell.angle_beta   90.00
_cell.angle_gamma   90.00
#
_symmetry.space_group_name_H-M   'P 1'
#
loop_
_entity.id
_entity.type
_entity.pdbx_description
1 polymer ?
#
loop_
_entity_poly.entity_id
_entity_poly.type
_entity_poly.pdbx_seq_one_letter_code
_entity_poly.pdbx_strand_id
1 'polypeptide(L)'
;MLWFWWCCLVVTSGFIGGYSSDVTYDGRSLIIDGQRKILFSGSIHYPRSTPQMWPSLISKAKEGGLDVIQTYVFWNLHEPQPGKYDFQGRNDLVRFIKEIQAQGLYVCLRIGPFIEAEWTYGGLPFWLHDVPGIVYRSDNEPFKNYMQNFTTKIVNLMKAEGLYASQGGPIILSQIENEYKNVEQAFHEKGPPYVIWAAKMAVDLQTGSPWVMCKQDDAPDPVINACNGRNCGETFAGPNSPNKPGIWTENWTSFFQVFGGKANIRSAQDIAFAVALFLAKSGSYINYYMYHGGTNFGRTGAAYVTTSYYDQAPLDEYGLIRQPKWGHLKELHSVIKQISETLLSGTRTNSSLGSDLQDAYVFKKNSGEGVAFLSNRDPKNHVKVQYQDSFYDLPPRTIVILQDCRNVIFNTSKVSAQGLTRSIGSSQKFNSAERWQQYQDVVPNYEDTSIRANMLLEHMNATKDVSDYLWYTFSFENKQSGGDAVLHVYSLGHVVHAFVNNKYIGVVHGSHDIRQGCALEYPIPLNDGQMNNVSILSAMVGLPDSGAFLEKRVAGLRDVYIQYNGKTLTRFTRHAWGYQVGLLGEKSLIYKDDGSGKVQWSSFTSFTNQPLTWYKRTFDAPTQNDDPVVLNLHSMGKGEAWINGESIGRYWVSFNNSDGVPSQILYHIPRSFLKPSGNQLVLLEEMHGDPLQISLDTITLSQPKCRVCGKVSHLHSSPLNLSGQTSRMLFGRRPKVQIKCPSRKTISKIVFASFGTPTGHCKKYAVGRCHSSNSKTVVEKACLGKSRCIITEWTNYFGKDPCPGISKRLRADVYSEASGGCAAFLSNADEENDKTVTFKNVTYHLPAWLDFKAP
;
A
#
# COMPACT_ATOMS: atom_id res chain seq x y z
N MET A 1 11.00 -72.66 -14.78
CA MET A 1 10.47 -72.67 -13.40
C MET A 1 11.34 -71.75 -12.57
N LEU A 2 10.71 -70.75 -11.95
CA LEU A 2 11.11 -69.94 -10.79
C LEU A 2 12.33 -69.01 -10.88
N TRP A 3 11.99 -67.73 -10.71
CA TRP A 3 12.81 -66.53 -10.59
C TRP A 3 13.55 -66.43 -9.25
N PHE A 4 14.69 -65.74 -9.26
CA PHE A 4 15.22 -65.03 -8.09
C PHE A 4 15.51 -63.58 -8.46
N TRP A 5 14.96 -62.67 -7.66
CA TRP A 5 15.09 -61.22 -7.75
C TRP A 5 16.34 -60.73 -7.03
N TRP A 6 17.08 -59.79 -7.61
CA TRP A 6 18.12 -59.01 -6.94
C TRP A 6 17.80 -57.53 -7.12
N CYS A 7 17.47 -56.84 -6.03
CA CYS A 7 17.29 -55.39 -6.00
C CYS A 7 18.64 -54.70 -5.78
N CYS A 8 19.09 -53.91 -6.75
CA CYS A 8 20.19 -52.97 -6.58
C CYS A 8 19.70 -51.71 -5.86
N LEU A 9 20.26 -51.46 -4.67
CA LEU A 9 20.23 -50.18 -3.97
C LEU A 9 21.29 -49.27 -4.60
N VAL A 10 20.85 -48.27 -5.38
CA VAL A 10 21.69 -47.15 -5.80
C VAL A 10 21.56 -46.05 -4.73
N VAL A 11 22.58 -45.91 -3.89
CA VAL A 11 22.73 -44.77 -2.99
C VAL A 11 23.24 -43.60 -3.81
N THR A 12 22.37 -42.67 -4.19
CA THR A 12 22.78 -41.36 -4.67
C THR A 12 23.12 -40.48 -3.47
N SER A 13 24.42 -40.32 -3.21
CA SER A 13 24.94 -39.31 -2.29
C SER A 13 24.69 -37.92 -2.87
N GLY A 14 23.55 -37.31 -2.53
CA GLY A 14 23.29 -35.89 -2.76
C GLY A 14 24.17 -35.06 -1.84
N PHE A 15 25.23 -34.46 -2.38
CA PHE A 15 25.96 -33.40 -1.71
C PHE A 15 25.06 -32.17 -1.62
N ILE A 16 24.37 -31.98 -0.49
CA ILE A 16 23.86 -30.67 -0.09
C ILE A 16 25.03 -29.95 0.57
N GLY A 17 25.94 -29.42 -0.25
CA GLY A 17 26.94 -28.48 0.20
C GLY A 17 26.27 -27.11 0.39
N GLY A 18 26.06 -26.69 1.63
CA GLY A 18 25.68 -25.31 1.93
C GLY A 18 26.82 -24.39 1.50
N TYR A 19 26.68 -23.73 0.35
CA TYR A 19 27.58 -22.66 -0.05
C TYR A 19 27.28 -21.44 0.84
N SER A 20 28.22 -21.10 1.73
CA SER A 20 28.24 -19.79 2.39
C SER A 20 28.35 -18.71 1.31
N SER A 21 27.40 -17.79 1.26
CA SER A 21 27.42 -16.68 0.31
C SER A 21 28.17 -15.50 0.92
N ASP A 22 29.19 -15.01 0.22
CA ASP A 22 29.93 -13.82 0.63
C ASP A 22 29.24 -12.57 0.08
N VAL A 23 28.89 -11.63 0.97
CA VAL A 23 28.24 -10.36 0.62
C VAL A 23 29.13 -9.20 1.01
N THR A 24 29.66 -8.53 -0.01
CA THR A 24 30.51 -7.34 0.13
C THR A 24 29.96 -6.21 -0.74
N TYR A 25 30.70 -5.11 -0.87
CA TYR A 25 30.31 -4.01 -1.75
C TYR A 25 31.54 -3.23 -2.21
N ASP A 26 31.36 -2.47 -3.29
CA ASP A 26 32.29 -1.45 -3.74
C ASP A 26 31.52 -0.18 -4.14
N GLY A 27 32.23 0.81 -4.72
CA GLY A 27 31.64 2.06 -5.18
C GLY A 27 30.53 1.91 -6.24
N ARG A 28 30.36 0.72 -6.83
CA ARG A 28 29.37 0.47 -7.89
C ARG A 28 28.13 -0.24 -7.36
N SER A 29 28.27 -1.32 -6.61
CA SER A 29 27.14 -2.14 -6.16
C SER A 29 27.47 -3.01 -4.95
N LEU A 30 26.42 -3.64 -4.39
CA LEU A 30 26.61 -4.87 -3.63
C LEU A 30 27.21 -5.96 -4.53
N ILE A 31 28.05 -6.80 -3.93
CA ILE A 31 28.70 -7.95 -4.54
C ILE A 31 28.21 -9.18 -3.78
N ILE A 32 27.54 -10.09 -4.48
CA ILE A 32 27.01 -11.32 -3.92
C ILE A 32 27.67 -12.47 -4.68
N ASP A 33 28.35 -13.36 -3.96
CA ASP A 33 29.13 -14.47 -4.52
C ASP A 33 30.17 -14.00 -5.57
N GLY A 34 30.86 -12.91 -5.24
CA GLY A 34 31.87 -12.30 -6.12
C GLY A 34 31.30 -11.58 -7.36
N GLN A 35 29.97 -11.50 -7.50
CA GLN A 35 29.32 -10.85 -8.64
C GLN A 35 28.63 -9.55 -8.23
N ARG A 36 28.97 -8.46 -8.92
CA ARG A 36 28.22 -7.19 -8.81
C ARG A 36 26.76 -7.38 -9.23
N LYS A 37 25.82 -6.76 -8.51
CA LYS A 37 24.37 -6.88 -8.79
C LYS A 37 23.69 -5.52 -8.87
N ILE A 38 22.73 -5.39 -9.80
CA ILE A 38 21.65 -4.40 -9.69
C ILE A 38 20.46 -5.14 -9.08
N LEU A 39 19.97 -4.68 -7.93
CA LEU A 39 18.95 -5.36 -7.14
C LEU A 39 17.66 -4.57 -7.10
N PHE A 40 16.56 -5.20 -7.52
CA PHE A 40 15.22 -4.68 -7.29
C PHE A 40 14.62 -5.29 -6.04
N SER A 41 14.25 -4.43 -5.10
CA SER A 41 13.67 -4.79 -3.82
C SER A 41 12.23 -4.29 -3.69
N GLY A 42 11.42 -4.94 -2.87
CA GLY A 42 10.10 -4.46 -2.51
C GLY A 42 9.77 -4.66 -1.04
N SER A 43 9.22 -3.64 -0.40
CA SER A 43 8.79 -3.76 0.99
C SER A 43 7.50 -4.58 1.10
N ILE A 44 7.54 -5.62 1.93
CA ILE A 44 6.39 -6.42 2.38
C ILE A 44 6.54 -6.62 3.88
N HIS A 45 5.66 -5.99 4.68
CA HIS A 45 5.72 -6.10 6.14
C HIS A 45 4.92 -7.31 6.61
N TYR A 46 5.61 -8.29 7.21
CA TYR A 46 4.99 -9.56 7.63
C TYR A 46 3.75 -9.40 8.51
N PRO A 47 3.66 -8.46 9.49
CA PRO A 47 2.46 -8.35 10.34
C PRO A 47 1.28 -7.66 9.66
N ARG A 48 1.48 -7.03 8.49
CA ARG A 48 0.41 -6.37 7.72
C ARG A 48 -0.30 -7.31 6.75
N SER A 49 0.04 -8.60 6.78
CA SER A 49 -0.60 -9.68 6.03
C SER A 49 -0.59 -10.96 6.88
N THR A 50 -1.30 -12.01 6.46
CA THR A 50 -1.34 -13.27 7.21
C THR A 50 -0.31 -14.28 6.69
N PRO A 51 0.13 -15.25 7.51
CA PRO A 51 1.03 -16.32 7.07
C PRO A 51 0.56 -17.08 5.83
N GLN A 52 -0.75 -17.18 5.62
CA GLN A 52 -1.35 -17.81 4.43
C GLN A 52 -1.23 -16.93 3.17
N MET A 53 -1.10 -15.61 3.33
CA MET A 53 -0.90 -14.69 2.21
C MET A 53 0.56 -14.60 1.78
N TRP A 54 1.51 -14.75 2.70
CA TRP A 54 2.94 -14.54 2.42
C TRP A 54 3.45 -15.28 1.17
N PRO A 55 3.18 -16.59 0.99
CA PRO A 55 3.67 -17.31 -0.19
C PRO A 55 3.21 -16.67 -1.51
N SER A 56 1.93 -16.30 -1.60
CA SER A 56 1.36 -15.67 -2.79
C SER A 56 1.92 -14.26 -3.05
N LEU A 57 2.09 -13.48 -1.98
CA LEU A 57 2.66 -12.13 -2.07
C LEU A 57 4.11 -12.16 -2.57
N ILE A 58 4.91 -13.08 -2.02
CA ILE A 58 6.32 -13.27 -2.38
C ILE A 58 6.42 -13.81 -3.81
N SER A 59 5.56 -14.74 -4.24
CA SER A 59 5.52 -15.23 -5.63
C SER A 59 5.23 -14.10 -6.62
N LYS A 60 4.22 -13.28 -6.33
CA LYS A 60 3.88 -12.12 -7.18
C LYS A 60 4.99 -11.06 -7.21
N ALA A 61 5.75 -10.89 -6.13
CA ALA A 61 6.93 -10.05 -6.09
C ALA A 61 8.05 -10.60 -6.98
N LYS A 62 8.37 -11.90 -6.85
CA LYS A 62 9.33 -12.61 -7.72
C LYS A 62 8.95 -12.51 -9.19
N GLU A 63 7.70 -12.83 -9.52
CA GLU A 63 7.15 -12.71 -10.88
C GLU A 63 7.16 -11.28 -11.40
N GLY A 64 7.06 -10.30 -10.50
CA GLY A 64 7.18 -8.88 -10.79
C GLY A 64 8.63 -8.44 -11.06
N GLY A 65 9.59 -9.35 -10.94
CA GLY A 65 11.00 -9.12 -11.24
C GLY A 65 11.83 -8.65 -10.05
N LEU A 66 11.31 -8.72 -8.82
CA LEU A 66 12.10 -8.42 -7.62
C LEU A 66 13.14 -9.53 -7.35
N ASP A 67 14.26 -9.12 -6.76
CA ASP A 67 15.37 -9.96 -6.30
C ASP A 67 15.42 -10.03 -4.76
N VAL A 68 14.88 -9.00 -4.09
CA VAL A 68 14.96 -8.82 -2.64
C VAL A 68 13.57 -8.47 -2.07
N ILE A 69 13.23 -9.02 -0.91
CA ILE A 69 12.13 -8.53 -0.08
C ILE A 69 12.71 -7.74 1.09
N GLN A 70 12.18 -6.53 1.29
CA GLN A 70 12.56 -5.70 2.43
C GLN A 70 11.46 -5.73 3.49
N THR A 71 11.83 -5.84 4.76
CA THR A 71 10.88 -5.68 5.85
C THR A 71 11.52 -5.01 7.06
N TYR A 72 10.73 -4.18 7.74
CA TYR A 72 11.06 -3.78 9.11
C TYR A 72 10.89 -4.92 10.09
N VAL A 73 11.49 -4.80 11.28
CA VAL A 73 11.18 -5.61 12.47
C VAL A 73 10.40 -4.75 13.47
N PHE A 74 9.26 -5.24 13.95
CA PHE A 74 8.31 -4.46 14.76
C PHE A 74 8.48 -4.76 16.26
N TRP A 75 9.34 -3.99 16.95
CA TRP A 75 9.73 -4.27 18.34
C TRP A 75 8.53 -4.35 19.29
N ASN A 76 7.60 -3.40 19.24
CA ASN A 76 6.39 -3.41 20.08
C ASN A 76 5.52 -4.67 19.95
N LEU A 77 5.48 -5.30 18.77
CA LEU A 77 4.81 -6.59 18.58
C LEU A 77 5.62 -7.74 19.17
N HIS A 78 6.94 -7.71 18.97
CA HIS A 78 7.81 -8.79 19.41
C HIS A 78 8.10 -8.77 20.89
N GLU A 79 7.99 -7.63 21.58
CA GLU A 79 8.22 -7.52 23.01
C GLU A 79 7.11 -6.68 23.66
N PRO A 80 5.86 -7.18 23.71
CA PRO A 80 4.73 -6.46 24.28
C PRO A 80 4.90 -6.20 25.79
N GLN A 81 5.73 -7.00 26.46
CA GLN A 81 6.17 -6.78 27.85
C GLN A 81 7.69 -7.01 27.92
N PRO A 82 8.41 -6.30 28.82
CA PRO A 82 9.86 -6.45 28.96
C PRO A 82 10.28 -7.92 29.12
N GLY A 83 11.16 -8.39 28.26
CA GLY A 83 11.70 -9.75 28.25
C GLY A 83 10.75 -10.85 27.78
N LYS A 84 9.49 -10.54 27.44
CA LYS A 84 8.53 -11.53 26.92
C LYS A 84 8.36 -11.36 25.42
N TYR A 85 8.91 -12.31 24.67
CA TYR A 85 8.93 -12.24 23.22
C TYR A 85 7.79 -13.02 22.55
N ASP A 86 7.22 -12.47 21.48
CA ASP A 86 6.26 -13.15 20.59
C ASP A 86 6.74 -13.17 19.13
N PHE A 87 6.89 -14.39 18.61
CA PHE A 87 7.22 -14.67 17.21
C PHE A 87 6.24 -15.68 16.61
N GLN A 88 4.97 -15.69 17.06
CA GLN A 88 3.95 -16.62 16.57
C GLN A 88 3.02 -15.98 15.53
N GLY A 89 2.31 -16.81 14.77
CA GLY A 89 1.28 -16.36 13.83
C GLY A 89 1.84 -15.37 12.80
N ARG A 90 1.21 -14.20 12.67
CA ARG A 90 1.68 -13.13 11.77
C ARG A 90 2.93 -12.39 12.27
N ASN A 91 3.37 -12.66 13.51
CA ASN A 91 4.61 -12.14 14.09
C ASN A 91 5.79 -13.13 13.87
N ASP A 92 5.59 -14.24 13.16
CA ASP A 92 6.66 -15.20 12.89
C ASP A 92 7.62 -14.70 11.81
N LEU A 93 8.56 -13.87 12.22
CA LEU A 93 9.61 -13.28 11.38
C LEU A 93 10.48 -14.36 10.72
N VAL A 94 10.83 -15.42 11.46
CA VAL A 94 11.68 -16.51 10.97
C VAL A 94 10.98 -17.24 9.84
N ARG A 95 9.71 -17.62 10.02
CA ARG A 95 8.92 -18.27 8.98
C ARG A 95 8.77 -17.39 7.75
N PHE A 96 8.54 -16.09 7.92
CA PHE A 96 8.45 -15.17 6.79
C PHE A 96 9.76 -15.12 5.98
N ILE A 97 10.92 -15.02 6.65
CA ILE A 97 12.23 -15.00 5.97
C ILE A 97 12.53 -16.35 5.30
N LYS A 98 12.21 -17.47 5.96
CA LYS A 98 12.36 -18.80 5.36
C LYS A 98 11.47 -18.99 4.12
N GLU A 99 10.27 -18.43 4.11
CA GLU A 99 9.42 -18.43 2.92
C GLU A 99 10.06 -17.66 1.75
N ILE A 100 10.69 -16.52 2.04
CA ILE A 100 11.42 -15.73 1.03
C ILE A 100 12.61 -16.54 0.48
N GLN A 101 13.37 -17.21 1.36
CA GLN A 101 14.47 -18.10 0.98
C GLN A 101 13.99 -19.27 0.11
N ALA A 102 12.90 -19.93 0.50
CA ALA A 102 12.34 -21.06 -0.24
C ALA A 102 11.93 -20.68 -1.67
N GLN A 103 11.54 -19.42 -1.87
CA GLN A 103 11.23 -18.88 -3.19
C GLN A 103 12.46 -18.30 -3.92
N GLY A 104 13.66 -18.38 -3.35
CA GLY A 104 14.92 -17.99 -3.98
C GLY A 104 15.10 -16.48 -4.12
N LEU A 105 14.54 -15.70 -3.20
CA LEU A 105 14.75 -14.26 -3.10
C LEU A 105 15.66 -13.94 -1.91
N TYR A 106 16.32 -12.79 -1.96
CA TYR A 106 17.10 -12.26 -0.84
C TYR A 106 16.23 -11.43 0.12
N VAL A 107 16.82 -11.06 1.26
CA VAL A 107 16.20 -10.22 2.28
C VAL A 107 17.07 -9.01 2.61
N CYS A 108 16.42 -7.84 2.67
CA CYS A 108 16.92 -6.67 3.39
C CYS A 108 16.15 -6.54 4.71
N LEU A 109 16.81 -6.84 5.83
CA LEU A 109 16.19 -6.86 7.15
C LEU A 109 16.42 -5.52 7.86
N ARG A 110 15.40 -4.67 7.92
CA ARG A 110 15.49 -3.36 8.58
C ARG A 110 15.13 -3.50 10.05
N ILE A 111 16.13 -3.78 10.88
CA ILE A 111 15.92 -4.11 12.30
C ILE A 111 15.43 -2.88 13.08
N GLY A 112 15.86 -1.67 12.72
CA GLY A 112 15.49 -0.44 13.41
C GLY A 112 16.35 -0.23 14.67
N PRO A 113 15.77 -0.22 15.90
CA PRO A 113 14.43 -0.68 16.22
C PRO A 113 13.36 0.41 16.22
N PHE A 114 13.75 1.68 16.11
CA PHE A 114 12.84 2.71 15.61
C PHE A 114 12.68 2.53 14.10
N ILE A 115 11.44 2.42 13.62
CA ILE A 115 11.12 2.10 12.23
C ILE A 115 10.19 3.11 11.56
N GLU A 116 9.59 4.03 12.32
CA GLU A 116 8.50 4.91 11.85
C GLU A 116 7.35 4.08 11.25
N ALA A 117 7.41 3.82 9.94
CA ALA A 117 6.57 2.89 9.19
C ALA A 117 5.06 3.15 9.24
N GLU A 118 4.66 4.35 9.65
CA GLU A 118 3.28 4.69 10.02
C GLU A 118 2.67 3.66 10.99
N TRP A 119 3.54 3.18 11.89
CA TRP A 119 3.24 2.17 12.86
C TRP A 119 3.19 2.80 14.25
N THR A 120 2.27 2.33 15.08
CA THR A 120 2.06 2.90 16.42
C THR A 120 3.39 3.02 17.17
N TYR A 121 3.67 4.23 17.66
CA TYR A 121 4.89 4.58 18.40
C TYR A 121 6.21 4.36 17.65
N GLY A 122 6.17 4.35 16.31
CA GLY A 122 7.34 4.16 15.47
C GLY A 122 7.98 2.78 15.65
N GLY A 123 7.21 1.80 16.15
CA GLY A 123 7.65 0.45 16.47
C GLY A 123 8.21 0.27 17.88
N LEU A 124 8.38 1.33 18.67
CA LEU A 124 8.88 1.22 20.04
C LEU A 124 7.78 0.68 20.98
N PRO A 125 8.08 -0.30 21.86
CA PRO A 125 7.14 -0.73 22.88
C PRO A 125 6.77 0.40 23.84
N PHE A 126 5.49 0.53 24.20
CA PHE A 126 5.05 1.61 25.10
C PHE A 126 5.69 1.51 26.49
N TRP A 127 5.99 0.31 27.00
CA TRP A 127 6.63 0.13 28.31
C TRP A 127 8.01 0.80 28.41
N LEU A 128 8.69 1.10 27.28
CA LEU A 128 9.92 1.89 27.30
C LEU A 128 9.68 3.30 27.86
N HIS A 129 8.47 3.83 27.73
CA HIS A 129 8.09 5.17 28.18
C HIS A 129 8.28 5.34 29.70
N ASP A 130 8.13 4.25 30.45
CA ASP A 130 8.22 4.23 31.91
C ASP A 130 9.64 4.02 32.43
N VAL A 131 10.63 3.84 31.53
CA VAL A 131 12.03 3.67 31.91
C VAL A 131 12.57 4.99 32.48
N PRO A 132 13.08 5.02 33.73
CA PRO A 132 13.58 6.25 34.34
C PRO A 132 14.69 6.91 33.52
N GLY A 133 14.53 8.21 33.25
CA GLY A 133 15.53 9.02 32.56
C GLY A 133 15.72 8.67 31.08
N ILE A 134 14.80 7.91 30.47
CA ILE A 134 14.92 7.54 29.06
C ILE A 134 14.74 8.75 28.16
N VAL A 135 15.54 8.79 27.09
CA VAL A 135 15.37 9.72 25.97
C VAL A 135 15.55 8.89 24.71
N TYR A 136 14.49 8.79 23.90
CA TYR A 136 14.55 7.94 22.72
C TYR A 136 15.51 8.51 21.69
N ARG A 137 16.22 7.59 21.01
CA ARG A 137 17.05 7.90 19.84
C ARG A 137 18.08 9.00 20.15
N SER A 138 18.76 8.88 21.27
CA SER A 138 19.77 9.84 21.72
C SER A 138 20.89 9.09 22.43
N ASP A 139 22.01 9.77 22.69
CA ASP A 139 23.09 9.25 23.52
C ASP A 139 22.65 9.20 25.00
N ASN A 140 21.83 8.19 25.29
CA ASN A 140 21.14 7.95 26.54
C ASN A 140 21.33 6.47 26.91
N GLU A 141 22.04 6.21 28.01
CA GLU A 141 22.39 4.84 28.42
C GLU A 141 21.19 3.89 28.54
N PRO A 142 20.06 4.28 29.19
CA PRO A 142 18.87 3.42 29.21
C PRO A 142 18.40 3.03 27.81
N PHE A 143 18.21 4.00 26.90
CA PHE A 143 17.76 3.72 25.54
C PHE A 143 18.75 2.84 24.77
N LYS A 144 20.05 3.15 24.83
CA LYS A 144 21.11 2.38 24.17
C LYS A 144 21.10 0.91 24.62
N ASN A 145 20.97 0.66 25.93
CA ASN A 145 20.92 -0.70 26.48
C ASN A 145 19.71 -1.49 25.96
N TYR A 146 18.50 -0.92 25.99
CA TYR A 146 17.32 -1.62 25.49
C TYR A 146 17.36 -1.83 23.97
N MET A 147 17.80 -0.82 23.21
CA MET A 147 18.00 -0.94 21.76
C MET A 147 19.00 -2.05 21.43
N GLN A 148 20.16 -2.06 22.09
CA GLN A 148 21.18 -3.09 21.87
C GLN A 148 20.67 -4.48 22.22
N ASN A 149 19.94 -4.63 23.33
CA ASN A 149 19.37 -5.92 23.73
C ASN A 149 18.42 -6.47 22.67
N PHE A 150 17.49 -5.63 22.19
CA PHE A 150 16.55 -6.06 21.16
C PHE A 150 17.23 -6.34 19.82
N THR A 151 18.13 -5.46 19.35
CA THR A 151 18.88 -5.68 18.11
C THR A 151 19.71 -6.97 18.20
N THR A 152 20.39 -7.21 19.32
CA THR A 152 21.16 -8.44 19.58
C THR A 152 20.25 -9.67 19.57
N LYS A 153 19.06 -9.58 20.19
CA LYS A 153 18.08 -10.67 20.19
C LYS A 153 17.65 -11.06 18.78
N ILE A 154 17.36 -10.08 17.93
CA ILE A 154 16.95 -10.31 16.54
C ILE A 154 18.12 -10.88 15.73
N VAL A 155 19.32 -10.29 15.81
CA VAL A 155 20.48 -10.80 15.09
C VAL A 155 20.82 -12.24 15.51
N ASN A 156 20.80 -12.54 16.81
CA ASN A 156 21.05 -13.89 17.31
C ASN A 156 19.98 -14.88 16.87
N LEU A 157 18.70 -14.47 16.80
CA LEU A 157 17.63 -15.30 16.26
C LEU A 157 17.88 -15.62 14.78
N MET A 158 18.22 -14.62 13.96
CA MET A 158 18.53 -14.83 12.54
C MET A 158 19.77 -15.73 12.37
N LYS A 159 20.80 -15.55 13.21
CA LYS A 159 22.01 -16.38 13.20
C LYS A 159 21.75 -17.82 13.59
N ALA A 160 20.95 -18.05 14.64
CA ALA A 160 20.59 -19.39 15.11
C ALA A 160 19.83 -20.18 14.02
N GLU A 161 19.05 -19.47 13.21
CA GLU A 161 18.30 -20.04 12.09
C GLU A 161 19.10 -20.08 10.77
N GLY A 162 20.37 -19.67 10.78
CA GLY A 162 21.24 -19.67 9.59
C GLY A 162 20.78 -18.72 8.48
N LEU A 163 20.09 -17.62 8.83
CA LEU A 163 19.39 -16.77 7.86
C LEU A 163 20.24 -15.65 7.25
N TYR A 164 21.45 -15.38 7.76
CA TYR A 164 22.39 -14.49 7.08
C TYR A 164 23.03 -15.17 5.87
N ALA A 165 23.31 -14.40 4.81
CA ALA A 165 23.94 -14.91 3.59
C ALA A 165 25.29 -15.58 3.85
N SER A 166 26.05 -15.05 4.82
CA SER A 166 27.28 -15.64 5.37
C SER A 166 27.11 -17.04 5.97
N GLN A 167 25.87 -17.48 6.20
CA GLN A 167 25.50 -18.80 6.70
C GLN A 167 24.69 -19.61 5.67
N GLY A 168 24.54 -19.12 4.44
CA GLY A 168 23.70 -19.72 3.38
C GLY A 168 22.24 -19.26 3.40
N GLY A 169 21.88 -18.29 4.25
CA GLY A 169 20.55 -17.71 4.34
C GLY A 169 20.27 -16.58 3.34
N PRO A 170 19.05 -16.02 3.30
CA PRO A 170 18.69 -15.01 2.31
C PRO A 170 19.07 -13.58 2.70
N ILE A 171 19.44 -13.28 3.96
CA ILE A 171 19.65 -11.90 4.42
C ILE A 171 21.00 -11.38 3.91
N ILE A 172 20.95 -10.43 2.96
CA ILE A 172 22.12 -9.82 2.31
C ILE A 172 22.40 -8.39 2.79
N LEU A 173 21.44 -7.76 3.45
CA LEU A 173 21.56 -6.37 3.90
C LEU A 173 20.75 -6.21 5.18
N SER A 174 21.28 -5.47 6.16
CA SER A 174 20.54 -5.11 7.38
C SER A 174 20.55 -3.61 7.60
N GLN A 175 19.48 -3.04 8.17
CA GLN A 175 19.45 -1.63 8.55
C GLN A 175 19.39 -1.47 10.07
N ILE A 176 20.20 -0.54 10.58
CA ILE A 176 20.10 -0.02 11.95
C ILE A 176 19.55 1.42 11.90
N GLU A 177 18.73 1.79 12.88
CA GLU A 177 17.97 3.05 12.90
C GLU A 177 17.04 3.21 11.67
N ASN A 178 16.34 4.34 11.59
CA ASN A 178 15.53 4.78 10.47
C ASN A 178 15.43 6.32 10.40
N GLU A 179 15.96 6.91 9.32
CA GLU A 179 15.91 8.35 9.02
C GLU A 179 16.35 9.27 10.17
N TYR A 180 17.39 8.87 10.91
CA TYR A 180 17.82 9.58 12.11
C TYR A 180 18.29 11.01 11.85
N LYS A 181 18.90 11.29 10.69
CA LYS A 181 19.37 12.65 10.35
C LYS A 181 18.28 13.70 10.43
N ASN A 182 17.02 13.34 10.20
CA ASN A 182 15.88 14.25 10.31
C ASN A 182 15.63 14.76 11.73
N VAL A 183 16.07 14.02 12.76
CA VAL A 183 15.84 14.34 14.18
C VAL A 183 17.13 14.61 14.95
N GLU A 184 18.29 14.23 14.41
CA GLU A 184 19.60 14.33 15.06
C GLU A 184 19.85 15.73 15.66
N GLN A 185 19.57 16.80 14.91
CA GLN A 185 19.81 18.17 15.35
C GLN A 185 19.06 18.52 16.66
N ALA A 186 17.88 17.92 16.89
CA ALA A 186 17.08 18.17 18.09
C ALA A 186 17.75 17.62 19.36
N PHE A 187 18.72 16.72 19.22
CA PHE A 187 19.48 16.13 20.33
C PHE A 187 20.83 16.80 20.57
N HIS A 188 21.16 17.85 19.81
CA HIS A 188 22.39 18.63 19.96
C HIS A 188 23.65 17.74 20.08
N GLU A 189 24.45 17.92 21.13
CA GLU A 189 25.67 17.16 21.40
C GLU A 189 25.45 15.66 21.62
N LYS A 190 24.20 15.22 21.85
CA LYS A 190 23.84 13.80 22.05
C LYS A 190 23.36 13.09 20.78
N GLY A 191 23.24 13.79 19.66
CA GLY A 191 22.85 13.20 18.37
C GLY A 191 24.00 12.44 17.70
N PRO A 192 25.11 13.12 17.36
CA PRO A 192 26.22 12.49 16.63
C PRO A 192 26.87 11.29 17.35
N PRO A 193 27.13 11.33 18.68
CA PRO A 193 27.68 10.17 19.39
C PRO A 193 26.76 8.94 19.35
N TYR A 194 25.43 9.15 19.34
CA TYR A 194 24.47 8.06 19.23
C TYR A 194 24.52 7.38 17.85
N VAL A 195 24.67 8.12 16.76
CA VAL A 195 24.81 7.55 15.41
C VAL A 195 26.07 6.69 15.31
N ILE A 196 27.19 7.21 15.82
CA ILE A 196 28.47 6.48 15.86
C ILE A 196 28.33 5.19 16.67
N TRP A 197 27.72 5.29 17.86
CA TRP A 197 27.46 4.13 18.72
C TRP A 197 26.54 3.12 18.03
N ALA A 198 25.43 3.54 17.43
CA ALA A 198 24.45 2.64 16.83
C ALA A 198 25.04 1.88 15.64
N ALA A 199 25.80 2.57 14.79
CA ALA A 199 26.52 1.96 13.69
C ALA A 199 27.58 0.96 14.18
N LYS A 200 28.39 1.34 15.18
CA LYS A 200 29.39 0.45 15.76
C LYS A 200 28.75 -0.79 16.39
N MET A 201 27.70 -0.61 17.20
CA MET A 201 26.97 -1.70 17.85
C MET A 201 26.45 -2.69 16.81
N ALA A 202 25.83 -2.21 15.73
CA ALA A 202 25.32 -3.08 14.66
C ALA A 202 26.44 -3.87 13.96
N VAL A 203 27.57 -3.23 13.65
CA VAL A 203 28.71 -3.88 12.98
C VAL A 203 29.39 -4.90 13.90
N ASP A 204 29.53 -4.60 15.19
CA ASP A 204 30.10 -5.51 16.20
C ASP A 204 29.27 -6.79 16.41
N LEU A 205 28.00 -6.80 15.99
CA LEU A 205 27.18 -8.02 15.99
C LEU A 205 27.63 -9.05 14.93
N GLN A 206 28.56 -8.71 14.04
CA GLN A 206 29.24 -9.63 13.12
C GLN A 206 28.26 -10.52 12.33
N THR A 207 27.29 -9.90 11.66
CA THR A 207 26.30 -10.60 10.81
C THR A 207 26.93 -11.27 9.58
N GLY A 208 28.12 -10.82 9.16
CA GLY A 208 28.75 -11.25 7.91
C GLY A 208 28.06 -10.69 6.66
N SER A 209 27.18 -9.70 6.81
CA SER A 209 26.54 -9.00 5.70
C SER A 209 26.55 -7.49 5.95
N PRO A 210 26.56 -6.64 4.90
CA PRO A 210 26.63 -5.19 5.06
C PRO A 210 25.47 -4.59 5.87
N TRP A 211 25.75 -3.44 6.48
CA TRP A 211 24.76 -2.61 7.16
C TRP A 211 24.48 -1.33 6.39
N VAL A 212 23.25 -0.84 6.47
CA VAL A 212 22.80 0.43 5.88
C VAL A 212 22.15 1.32 6.93
N MET A 213 22.19 2.63 6.72
CA MET A 213 21.38 3.64 7.42
C MET A 213 20.74 4.56 6.38
N CYS A 214 19.41 4.62 6.37
CA CYS A 214 18.67 5.48 5.44
C CYS A 214 18.57 6.92 5.97
N LYS A 215 18.72 7.90 5.07
CA LYS A 215 18.89 9.33 5.39
C LYS A 215 19.84 9.55 6.55
N GLN A 216 21.09 9.12 6.36
CA GLN A 216 22.18 9.38 7.29
C GLN A 216 23.45 9.71 6.51
N ASP A 217 23.61 10.97 6.13
CA ASP A 217 24.70 11.38 5.23
C ASP A 217 26.10 11.18 5.84
N ASP A 218 26.20 11.14 7.16
CA ASP A 218 27.42 10.89 7.95
C ASP A 218 27.46 9.48 8.56
N ALA A 219 26.76 8.49 7.96
CA ALA A 219 26.86 7.09 8.38
C ALA A 219 28.33 6.62 8.37
N PRO A 220 28.89 6.20 9.53
CA PRO A 220 30.31 5.88 9.64
C PRO A 220 30.63 4.55 8.95
N ASP A 221 31.86 4.41 8.44
CA ASP A 221 32.32 3.16 7.83
C ASP A 221 32.26 1.99 8.84
N PRO A 222 31.90 0.76 8.40
CA PRO A 222 31.56 0.35 7.02
C PRO A 222 30.06 0.52 6.65
N VAL A 223 29.26 1.26 7.42
CA VAL A 223 27.81 1.36 7.17
C VAL A 223 27.52 2.22 5.92
N ILE A 224 26.65 1.72 5.03
CA ILE A 224 26.27 2.41 3.79
C ILE A 224 25.17 3.45 4.08
N ASN A 225 25.33 4.69 3.65
CA ASN A 225 24.24 5.66 3.66
C ASN A 225 23.28 5.41 2.48
N ALA A 226 21.98 5.47 2.74
CA ALA A 226 20.96 5.24 1.73
C ALA A 226 19.96 6.41 1.62
N CYS A 227 19.31 6.50 0.47
CA CYS A 227 18.28 7.49 0.20
C CYS A 227 16.87 6.93 0.39
N ASN A 228 15.95 7.80 0.83
CA ASN A 228 14.50 7.58 0.85
C ASN A 228 13.80 8.75 0.18
N GLY A 229 12.63 8.49 -0.40
CA GLY A 229 11.77 9.50 -1.01
C GLY A 229 11.22 9.07 -2.37
N ARG A 230 10.61 10.01 -3.10
CA ARG A 230 10.05 9.72 -4.43
C ARG A 230 11.09 9.75 -5.55
N ASN A 231 12.16 10.54 -5.42
CA ASN A 231 13.03 10.89 -6.55
C ASN A 231 14.51 10.90 -6.16
N CYS A 232 15.05 9.80 -5.61
CA CYS A 232 16.46 9.77 -5.20
C CYS A 232 17.47 9.99 -6.34
N GLY A 233 17.09 9.74 -7.60
CA GLY A 233 17.91 10.16 -8.76
C GLY A 233 18.04 11.69 -8.92
N GLU A 234 17.24 12.47 -8.22
CA GLU A 234 17.27 13.94 -8.20
C GLU A 234 17.75 14.46 -6.84
N THR A 235 17.34 13.83 -5.74
CA THR A 235 17.55 14.36 -4.38
C THR A 235 18.72 13.74 -3.63
N PHE A 236 19.23 12.58 -4.04
CA PHE A 236 20.36 11.95 -3.36
C PHE A 236 21.67 12.58 -3.82
N ALA A 237 22.45 13.11 -2.88
CA ALA A 237 23.79 13.63 -3.16
C ALA A 237 24.77 12.52 -3.60
N GLY A 238 24.48 11.27 -3.21
CA GLY A 238 25.32 10.11 -3.48
C GLY A 238 25.80 9.45 -2.18
N PRO A 239 26.50 8.30 -2.30
CA PRO A 239 27.13 7.67 -1.17
C PRO A 239 28.17 8.60 -0.53
N ASN A 240 28.33 8.53 0.80
CA ASN A 240 29.24 9.38 1.57
C ASN A 240 30.72 8.96 1.49
N SER A 241 31.03 7.95 0.67
CA SER A 241 32.36 7.47 0.35
C SER A 241 32.38 6.92 -1.08
N PRO A 242 33.45 7.12 -1.87
CA PRO A 242 33.57 6.57 -3.22
C PRO A 242 33.57 5.03 -3.26
N ASN A 243 33.78 4.37 -2.11
CA ASN A 243 33.80 2.91 -2.00
C ASN A 243 32.43 2.31 -1.63
N LYS A 244 31.38 3.13 -1.50
CA LYS A 244 30.03 2.67 -1.15
C LYS A 244 29.09 2.75 -2.36
N PRO A 245 28.14 1.81 -2.51
CA PRO A 245 27.21 1.82 -3.62
C PRO A 245 26.04 2.78 -3.39
N GLY A 246 25.38 3.21 -4.49
CA GLY A 246 24.15 3.98 -4.42
C GLY A 246 22.94 3.10 -4.06
N ILE A 247 22.43 3.23 -2.83
CA ILE A 247 21.27 2.48 -2.30
C ILE A 247 20.06 3.40 -2.11
N TRP A 248 18.90 2.97 -2.62
CA TRP A 248 17.60 3.60 -2.40
C TRP A 248 16.69 2.65 -1.63
N THR A 249 16.60 2.84 -0.31
CA THR A 249 15.84 1.97 0.62
C THR A 249 14.34 2.22 0.61
N GLU A 250 13.86 3.39 0.18
CA GLU A 250 12.43 3.66 0.06
C GLU A 250 12.06 4.53 -1.13
N ASN A 251 11.68 3.90 -2.23
CA ASN A 251 11.01 4.53 -3.35
C ASN A 251 9.50 4.54 -3.12
N TRP A 252 8.97 5.67 -2.66
CA TRP A 252 7.56 5.75 -2.23
C TRP A 252 6.57 5.49 -3.37
N THR A 253 5.91 4.34 -3.39
CA THR A 253 5.00 3.93 -4.49
C THR A 253 3.64 4.63 -4.47
N SER A 254 3.33 5.29 -3.36
CA SER A 254 2.21 6.20 -3.14
C SER A 254 2.53 7.09 -1.92
N PHE A 255 1.55 7.39 -1.09
CA PHE A 255 1.73 7.84 0.28
C PHE A 255 0.76 7.06 1.17
N PHE A 256 1.02 6.97 2.47
CA PHE A 256 0.05 6.41 3.41
C PHE A 256 -1.22 7.29 3.46
N GLN A 257 -2.30 6.73 3.99
CA GLN A 257 -3.57 7.42 4.16
C GLN A 257 -3.86 7.59 5.65
N VAL A 258 -4.54 8.68 5.97
CA VAL A 258 -5.06 8.99 7.30
C VAL A 258 -6.57 9.14 7.23
N PHE A 259 -7.27 8.86 8.33
CA PHE A 259 -8.70 9.14 8.42
C PHE A 259 -8.98 10.63 8.20
N GLY A 260 -9.99 10.95 7.40
CA GLY A 260 -10.25 12.31 6.89
C GLY A 260 -9.33 12.75 5.74
N GLY A 261 -8.33 11.95 5.36
CA GLY A 261 -7.39 12.23 4.28
C GLY A 261 -7.84 11.74 2.90
N LYS A 262 -7.18 12.25 1.85
CA LYS A 262 -7.33 11.78 0.47
C LYS A 262 -6.24 10.79 0.09
N ALA A 263 -6.59 9.83 -0.76
CA ALA A 263 -5.64 8.90 -1.34
C ALA A 263 -4.64 9.61 -2.27
N ASN A 264 -3.34 9.50 -1.98
CA ASN A 264 -2.28 10.00 -2.86
C ASN A 264 -1.88 8.93 -3.88
N ILE A 265 -2.17 9.17 -5.16
CA ILE A 265 -1.88 8.22 -6.24
C ILE A 265 -0.61 8.65 -6.98
N ARG A 266 0.38 7.76 -7.02
CA ARG A 266 1.57 7.90 -7.86
C ARG A 266 1.47 6.97 -9.07
N SER A 267 1.70 7.52 -10.27
CA SER A 267 1.55 6.79 -11.53
C SER A 267 2.70 5.79 -11.75
N ALA A 268 2.44 4.77 -12.58
CA ALA A 268 3.46 3.79 -12.96
C ALA A 268 4.64 4.44 -13.71
N GLN A 269 4.33 5.41 -14.57
CA GLN A 269 5.28 6.15 -15.38
C GLN A 269 6.25 6.98 -14.53
N ASP A 270 5.73 7.65 -13.51
CA ASP A 270 6.56 8.48 -12.61
C ASP A 270 7.50 7.61 -11.77
N ILE A 271 7.03 6.46 -11.27
CA ILE A 271 7.89 5.51 -10.56
C ILE A 271 8.98 4.99 -11.52
N ALA A 272 8.61 4.54 -12.72
CA ALA A 272 9.56 4.04 -13.70
C ALA A 272 10.60 5.09 -14.12
N PHE A 273 10.18 6.35 -14.28
CA PHE A 273 11.08 7.48 -14.52
C PHE A 273 12.09 7.64 -13.39
N ALA A 274 11.62 7.69 -12.14
CA ALA A 274 12.49 7.93 -11.00
C ALA A 274 13.50 6.79 -10.80
N VAL A 275 13.08 5.54 -11.00
CA VAL A 275 13.96 4.35 -10.96
C VAL A 275 15.00 4.41 -12.08
N ALA A 276 14.59 4.65 -13.33
CA ALA A 276 15.51 4.71 -14.46
C ALA A 276 16.54 5.84 -14.31
N LEU A 277 16.14 7.00 -13.75
CA LEU A 277 17.04 8.12 -13.50
C LEU A 277 18.07 7.78 -12.41
N PHE A 278 17.64 7.12 -11.33
CA PHE A 278 18.53 6.67 -10.27
C PHE A 278 19.59 5.70 -10.81
N LEU A 279 19.18 4.72 -11.62
CA LEU A 279 20.09 3.78 -12.29
C LEU A 279 21.06 4.48 -13.26
N ALA A 280 20.57 5.44 -14.05
CA ALA A 280 21.39 6.22 -14.98
C ALA A 280 22.49 7.04 -14.26
N LYS A 281 22.27 7.39 -12.99
CA LYS A 281 23.22 8.06 -12.10
C LYS A 281 23.99 7.12 -11.17
N SER A 282 24.16 5.86 -11.57
CA SER A 282 24.95 4.84 -10.86
C SER A 282 24.30 4.25 -9.61
N GLY A 283 22.99 4.42 -9.40
CA GLY A 283 22.25 3.61 -8.43
C GLY A 283 22.33 2.11 -8.76
N SER A 284 22.28 1.26 -7.73
CA SER A 284 22.38 -0.21 -7.89
C SER A 284 21.47 -1.03 -6.98
N TYR A 285 20.84 -0.43 -5.98
CA TYR A 285 19.79 -1.07 -5.18
C TYR A 285 18.57 -0.15 -5.09
N ILE A 286 17.38 -0.66 -5.41
CA ILE A 286 16.13 0.11 -5.38
C ILE A 286 15.06 -0.69 -4.67
N ASN A 287 14.52 -0.17 -3.58
CA ASN A 287 13.39 -0.76 -2.88
C ASN A 287 12.09 0.04 -3.08
N TYR A 288 11.02 -0.64 -3.48
CA TYR A 288 9.68 -0.06 -3.54
C TYR A 288 9.02 -0.03 -2.14
N TYR A 289 8.80 1.15 -1.59
CA TYR A 289 8.09 1.34 -0.31
C TYR A 289 6.68 1.91 -0.56
N MET A 290 5.61 1.13 -0.52
CA MET A 290 5.52 -0.32 -0.33
C MET A 290 5.40 -1.05 -1.68
N TYR A 291 5.82 -2.32 -1.71
CA TYR A 291 5.48 -3.23 -2.80
C TYR A 291 4.14 -3.93 -2.54
N HIS A 292 3.94 -4.39 -1.30
CA HIS A 292 2.63 -4.71 -0.71
C HIS A 292 2.51 -3.96 0.61
N GLY A 293 1.51 -3.11 0.74
CA GLY A 293 1.26 -2.38 1.98
C GLY A 293 0.52 -3.19 3.03
N GLY A 294 -0.63 -3.75 2.66
CA GLY A 294 -1.45 -4.61 3.52
C GLY A 294 -2.37 -3.83 4.45
N THR A 295 -2.61 -4.38 5.64
CA THR A 295 -3.60 -3.87 6.60
C THR A 295 -2.97 -3.68 7.98
N ASN A 296 -3.24 -2.55 8.63
CA ASN A 296 -2.94 -2.32 10.05
C ASN A 296 -3.99 -3.04 10.92
N PHE A 297 -3.85 -4.37 11.07
CA PHE A 297 -4.76 -5.16 11.91
C PHE A 297 -4.73 -4.74 13.38
N GLY A 298 -5.85 -4.87 14.08
CA GLY A 298 -5.95 -4.41 15.46
C GLY A 298 -5.71 -2.90 15.58
N ARG A 299 -4.87 -2.54 16.53
CA ARG A 299 -4.63 -1.15 16.94
C ARG A 299 -3.26 -0.61 16.53
N THR A 300 -2.65 -1.20 15.50
CA THR A 300 -1.22 -1.01 15.19
C THR A 300 -0.86 0.16 14.29
N GLY A 301 -1.84 0.82 13.65
CA GLY A 301 -1.60 2.05 12.90
C GLY A 301 -1.18 3.20 13.81
N ALA A 302 -0.30 4.09 13.33
CA ALA A 302 0.05 5.33 14.01
C ALA A 302 -1.13 6.33 14.08
N ALA A 303 -0.92 7.44 14.79
CA ALA A 303 -1.90 8.50 14.98
C ALA A 303 -2.64 8.87 13.67
N TYR A 304 -3.94 8.63 13.62
CA TYR A 304 -4.85 8.85 12.48
C TYR A 304 -4.60 8.02 11.22
N VAL A 305 -3.57 7.16 11.15
CA VAL A 305 -3.32 6.32 9.98
C VAL A 305 -4.47 5.34 9.79
N THR A 306 -4.92 5.20 8.54
CA THR A 306 -6.04 4.29 8.21
C THR A 306 -5.69 2.83 8.46
N THR A 307 -6.72 2.00 8.58
CA THR A 307 -6.55 0.55 8.69
C THR A 307 -6.00 -0.05 7.40
N SER A 308 -6.44 0.45 6.23
CA SER A 308 -5.78 0.14 4.95
C SER A 308 -4.39 0.80 4.91
N TYR A 309 -3.37 0.07 4.50
CA TYR A 309 -2.01 0.60 4.35
C TYR A 309 -1.52 0.42 2.91
N TYR A 310 -1.24 1.52 2.20
CA TYR A 310 -0.68 1.50 0.85
C TYR A 310 -1.48 0.68 -0.19
N ASP A 311 -2.82 0.78 -0.22
CA ASP A 311 -3.67 0.12 -1.23
C ASP A 311 -3.26 0.41 -2.70
N GLN A 312 -2.55 1.52 -2.93
CA GLN A 312 -2.05 1.93 -4.23
C GLN A 312 -0.69 1.32 -4.63
N ALA A 313 -0.10 0.45 -3.80
CA ALA A 313 1.15 -0.25 -4.10
C ALA A 313 1.01 -1.21 -5.33
N PRO A 314 2.12 -1.70 -5.90
CA PRO A 314 2.10 -2.69 -6.99
C PRO A 314 1.23 -3.93 -6.68
N LEU A 315 1.25 -4.39 -5.43
CA LEU A 315 0.26 -5.31 -4.88
C LEU A 315 -0.62 -4.51 -3.91
N ASP A 316 -1.94 -4.55 -4.12
CA ASP A 316 -2.87 -3.79 -3.29
C ASP A 316 -3.01 -4.35 -1.85
N GLU A 317 -3.87 -3.73 -1.04
CA GLU A 317 -4.13 -4.16 0.35
C GLU A 317 -4.48 -5.65 0.47
N TYR A 318 -5.16 -6.20 -0.54
CA TYR A 318 -5.65 -7.57 -0.56
C TYR A 318 -4.67 -8.55 -1.20
N GLY A 319 -3.51 -8.08 -1.66
CA GLY A 319 -2.52 -8.89 -2.37
C GLY A 319 -2.83 -9.14 -3.84
N LEU A 320 -3.72 -8.36 -4.45
CA LEU A 320 -4.03 -8.42 -5.88
C LEU A 320 -3.06 -7.55 -6.68
N ILE A 321 -2.79 -7.96 -7.93
CA ILE A 321 -1.87 -7.24 -8.82
C ILE A 321 -2.53 -5.93 -9.30
N ARG A 322 -1.92 -4.79 -8.96
CA ARG A 322 -2.42 -3.47 -9.33
C ARG A 322 -1.85 -3.02 -10.68
N GLN A 323 -2.62 -3.24 -11.74
CA GLN A 323 -2.25 -2.78 -13.09
C GLN A 323 -2.65 -1.31 -13.34
N PRO A 324 -1.89 -0.58 -14.17
CA PRO A 324 -0.72 -1.03 -14.92
C PRO A 324 0.61 -0.94 -14.14
N LYS A 325 0.58 -0.54 -12.85
CA LYS A 325 1.77 -0.26 -12.05
C LYS A 325 2.70 -1.47 -11.95
N TRP A 326 2.18 -2.61 -11.52
CA TRP A 326 2.98 -3.83 -11.40
C TRP A 326 3.58 -4.26 -12.75
N GLY A 327 2.78 -4.28 -13.82
CA GLY A 327 3.23 -4.72 -15.15
C GLY A 327 4.29 -3.80 -15.76
N HIS A 328 4.11 -2.49 -15.65
CA HIS A 328 5.07 -1.52 -16.17
C HIS A 328 6.43 -1.58 -15.45
N LEU A 329 6.41 -1.79 -14.13
CA LEU A 329 7.64 -1.98 -13.35
C LEU A 329 8.31 -3.31 -13.66
N LYS A 330 7.53 -4.40 -13.83
CA LYS A 330 8.06 -5.70 -14.27
C LYS A 330 8.81 -5.60 -15.60
N GLU A 331 8.26 -4.86 -16.57
CA GLU A 331 8.94 -4.65 -17.86
C GLU A 331 10.23 -3.85 -17.70
N LEU A 332 10.22 -2.79 -16.89
CA LEU A 332 11.44 -2.05 -16.56
C LEU A 332 12.49 -2.97 -15.93
N HIS A 333 12.12 -3.79 -14.95
CA HIS A 333 13.04 -4.74 -14.30
C HIS A 333 13.66 -5.70 -15.31
N SER A 334 12.84 -6.28 -16.20
CA SER A 334 13.30 -7.19 -17.24
C SER A 334 14.33 -6.53 -18.17
N VAL A 335 14.05 -5.29 -18.60
CA VAL A 335 14.96 -4.52 -19.47
C VAL A 335 16.26 -4.20 -18.75
N ILE A 336 16.21 -3.76 -17.49
CA ILE A 336 17.42 -3.45 -16.73
C ILE A 336 18.26 -4.71 -16.47
N LYS A 337 17.64 -5.85 -16.17
CA LYS A 337 18.35 -7.13 -15.99
C LYS A 337 19.08 -7.54 -17.27
N GLN A 338 18.44 -7.40 -18.43
CA GLN A 338 19.03 -7.70 -19.74
C GLN A 338 20.31 -6.88 -20.01
N ILE A 339 20.35 -5.62 -19.58
CA ILE A 339 21.48 -4.71 -19.85
C ILE A 339 22.42 -4.53 -18.64
N SER A 340 22.19 -5.26 -17.55
CA SER A 340 22.81 -5.02 -16.24
C SER A 340 24.33 -5.14 -16.26
N GLU A 341 24.88 -6.10 -17.01
CA GLU A 341 26.33 -6.29 -17.12
C GLU A 341 27.01 -5.01 -17.67
N THR A 342 26.45 -4.41 -18.72
CA THR A 342 26.94 -3.15 -19.30
C THR A 342 26.83 -1.98 -18.32
N LEU A 343 25.77 -1.94 -17.50
CA LEU A 343 25.61 -0.91 -16.47
C LEU A 343 26.61 -1.06 -15.31
N LEU A 344 27.07 -2.28 -15.02
CA LEU A 344 27.95 -2.60 -13.90
C LEU A 344 29.44 -2.57 -14.25
N SER A 345 29.81 -2.92 -15.48
CA SER A 345 31.21 -2.97 -15.94
C SER A 345 31.59 -1.83 -16.90
N GLY A 346 30.61 -1.20 -17.56
CA GLY A 346 30.86 -0.15 -18.53
C GLY A 346 31.25 1.19 -17.89
N THR A 347 32.11 1.94 -18.59
CA THR A 347 32.46 3.31 -18.22
C THR A 347 31.28 4.23 -18.45
N ARG A 348 30.85 4.96 -17.42
CA ARG A 348 29.74 5.91 -17.48
C ARG A 348 30.23 7.28 -17.95
N THR A 349 29.58 7.83 -18.96
CA THR A 349 29.72 9.23 -19.37
C THR A 349 28.35 9.89 -19.43
N ASN A 350 28.31 11.21 -19.27
CA ASN A 350 27.09 11.98 -19.45
C ASN A 350 27.34 13.19 -20.35
N SER A 351 26.34 13.54 -21.14
CA SER A 351 26.37 14.70 -22.04
C SER A 351 25.01 15.37 -22.09
N SER A 352 24.99 16.70 -22.17
CA SER A 352 23.74 17.43 -22.41
C SER A 352 23.18 17.12 -23.81
N LEU A 353 21.85 17.00 -23.92
CA LEU A 353 21.12 16.81 -25.17
C LEU A 353 20.36 18.06 -25.62
N GLY A 354 20.49 19.16 -24.89
CA GLY A 354 19.72 20.38 -25.12
C GLY A 354 19.84 21.35 -23.96
N SER A 355 18.70 21.79 -23.41
CA SER A 355 18.68 22.61 -22.19
C SER A 355 19.18 21.82 -20.97
N ASP A 356 19.40 22.49 -19.84
CA ASP A 356 19.89 21.90 -18.57
C ASP A 356 19.02 20.77 -17.98
N LEU A 357 17.90 20.45 -18.63
CA LEU A 357 16.93 19.41 -18.23
C LEU A 357 16.94 18.17 -19.13
N GLN A 358 17.74 18.13 -20.20
CA GLN A 358 17.89 16.95 -21.05
C GLN A 358 19.31 16.42 -21.07
N ASP A 359 19.48 15.16 -20.69
CA ASP A 359 20.78 14.52 -20.52
C ASP A 359 20.78 13.14 -21.21
N ALA A 360 21.92 12.77 -21.80
CA ALA A 360 22.23 11.38 -22.14
C ALA A 360 23.21 10.81 -21.11
N TYR A 361 22.85 9.69 -20.50
CA TYR A 361 23.75 8.90 -19.66
C TYR A 361 24.13 7.64 -20.43
N VAL A 362 25.42 7.46 -20.70
CA VAL A 362 25.94 6.40 -21.58
C VAL A 362 26.89 5.50 -20.81
N PHE A 363 26.69 4.19 -20.93
CA PHE A 363 27.57 3.17 -20.39
C PHE A 363 28.18 2.40 -21.55
N LYS A 364 29.51 2.35 -21.65
CA LYS A 364 30.22 1.64 -22.72
C LYS A 364 31.23 0.66 -22.15
N LYS A 365 31.20 -0.59 -22.63
CA LYS A 365 32.27 -1.58 -22.39
C LYS A 365 33.41 -1.38 -23.39
N ASN A 366 34.59 -1.88 -23.05
CA ASN A 366 35.73 -1.93 -23.97
C ASN A 366 35.45 -2.80 -25.21
N SER A 367 34.53 -3.77 -25.11
CA SER A 367 34.07 -4.61 -26.22
C SER A 367 33.21 -3.88 -27.26
N GLY A 368 32.85 -2.61 -27.01
CA GLY A 368 32.03 -1.79 -27.91
C GLY A 368 30.52 -1.82 -27.62
N GLU A 369 30.04 -2.72 -26.75
CA GLU A 369 28.66 -2.73 -26.27
C GLU A 369 28.34 -1.44 -25.50
N GLY A 370 27.20 -0.82 -25.82
CA GLY A 370 26.81 0.47 -25.25
C GLY A 370 25.34 0.54 -24.88
N VAL A 371 25.03 1.16 -23.74
CA VAL A 371 23.66 1.45 -23.30
C VAL A 371 23.54 2.95 -23.08
N ALA A 372 22.43 3.55 -23.52
CA ALA A 372 22.15 4.96 -23.28
C ALA A 372 20.78 5.20 -22.65
N PHE A 373 20.72 6.12 -21.69
CA PHE A 373 19.50 6.63 -21.08
C PHE A 373 19.34 8.07 -21.53
N LEU A 374 18.36 8.35 -22.38
CA LEU A 374 18.01 9.70 -22.80
C LEU A 374 16.92 10.22 -21.88
N SER A 375 17.24 11.24 -21.09
CA SER A 375 16.37 11.80 -20.06
C SER A 375 15.80 13.14 -20.48
N ASN A 376 14.51 13.34 -20.22
CA ASN A 376 13.88 14.65 -20.13
C ASN A 376 13.30 14.83 -18.72
N ARG A 377 13.95 15.68 -17.93
CA ARG A 377 13.55 16.01 -16.56
C ARG A 377 12.53 17.14 -16.48
N ASP A 378 12.19 17.77 -17.61
CA ASP A 378 11.19 18.83 -17.65
C ASP A 378 9.81 18.29 -17.22
N PRO A 379 9.14 18.93 -16.25
CA PRO A 379 7.83 18.48 -15.76
C PRO A 379 6.66 18.78 -16.70
N LYS A 380 6.85 19.64 -17.71
CA LYS A 380 5.77 20.19 -18.55
C LYS A 380 6.01 20.00 -20.04
N ASN A 381 7.25 20.14 -20.51
CA ASN A 381 7.53 20.27 -21.95
C ASN A 381 7.97 18.94 -22.57
N HIS A 382 7.37 18.62 -23.71
CA HIS A 382 7.85 17.60 -24.63
C HIS A 382 9.02 18.15 -25.44
N VAL A 383 10.10 17.40 -25.56
CA VAL A 383 11.29 17.81 -26.32
C VAL A 383 11.67 16.72 -27.33
N LYS A 384 12.08 17.14 -28.52
CA LYS A 384 12.69 16.26 -29.51
C LYS A 384 14.20 16.51 -29.48
N VAL A 385 14.97 15.50 -29.09
CA VAL A 385 16.44 15.60 -28.97
C VAL A 385 17.11 14.85 -30.11
N GLN A 386 18.25 15.35 -30.56
CA GLN A 386 19.15 14.62 -31.44
C GLN A 386 20.17 13.88 -30.58
N TYR A 387 20.32 12.58 -30.80
CA TYR A 387 21.37 11.77 -30.18
C TYR A 387 21.99 10.87 -31.23
N GLN A 388 23.31 11.02 -31.43
CA GLN A 388 24.01 10.48 -32.59
C GLN A 388 23.30 10.89 -33.90
N ASP A 389 23.08 9.94 -34.81
CA ASP A 389 22.48 10.18 -36.14
C ASP A 389 20.94 10.05 -36.12
N SER A 390 20.30 10.07 -34.95
CA SER A 390 18.87 9.82 -34.79
C SER A 390 18.18 10.86 -33.89
N PHE A 391 16.88 11.04 -34.11
CA PHE A 391 16.05 11.92 -33.29
C PHE A 391 15.10 11.12 -32.41
N TYR A 392 14.98 11.51 -31.15
CA TYR A 392 14.14 10.85 -30.16
C TYR A 392 13.16 11.83 -29.54
N ASP A 393 11.88 11.42 -29.47
CA ASP A 393 10.82 12.15 -28.78
C ASP A 393 10.82 11.81 -27.29
N LEU A 394 11.01 12.83 -26.45
CA LEU A 394 11.02 12.72 -24.99
C LEU A 394 9.88 13.55 -24.38
N PRO A 395 8.73 12.93 -24.04
CA PRO A 395 7.69 13.57 -23.24
C PRO A 395 8.22 14.10 -21.90
N PRO A 396 7.44 14.93 -21.18
CA PRO A 396 7.79 15.37 -19.83
C PRO A 396 8.08 14.18 -18.90
N ARG A 397 9.05 14.33 -17.99
CA ARG A 397 9.42 13.30 -16.99
C ARG A 397 9.57 11.90 -17.62
N THR A 398 10.39 11.81 -18.65
CA THR A 398 10.62 10.57 -19.42
C THR A 398 12.08 10.18 -19.45
N ILE A 399 12.34 8.87 -19.43
CA ILE A 399 13.58 8.27 -19.87
C ILE A 399 13.30 7.27 -21.00
N VAL A 400 14.10 7.35 -22.05
CA VAL A 400 14.17 6.35 -23.12
C VAL A 400 15.48 5.59 -22.96
N ILE A 401 15.39 4.26 -22.84
CA ILE A 401 16.53 3.36 -22.70
C ILE A 401 16.85 2.77 -24.08
N LEU A 402 18.11 2.90 -24.49
CA LEU A 402 18.63 2.42 -25.76
C LEU A 402 19.63 1.29 -25.55
N GLN A 403 19.39 0.15 -26.20
CA GLN A 403 20.41 -0.87 -26.42
C GLN A 403 21.30 -0.47 -27.60
N ASP A 404 22.59 -0.81 -27.52
CA ASP A 404 23.63 -0.48 -28.50
C ASP A 404 23.69 1.03 -28.82
N CYS A 405 23.30 1.85 -27.83
CA CYS A 405 23.10 3.29 -27.93
C CYS A 405 22.19 3.75 -29.09
N ARG A 406 21.37 2.88 -29.69
CA ARG A 406 20.53 3.21 -30.86
C ARG A 406 19.09 2.70 -30.75
N ASN A 407 18.92 1.45 -30.33
CA ASN A 407 17.64 0.75 -30.39
C ASN A 407 16.83 0.98 -29.11
N VAL A 408 15.64 1.59 -29.23
CA VAL A 408 14.76 1.80 -28.07
C VAL A 408 14.22 0.47 -27.55
N ILE A 409 14.60 0.12 -26.32
CA ILE A 409 14.12 -1.09 -25.63
C ILE A 409 13.09 -0.77 -24.54
N PHE A 410 13.08 0.45 -24.01
CA PHE A 410 12.10 0.89 -23.03
C PHE A 410 11.86 2.39 -23.05
N ASN A 411 10.64 2.81 -22.72
CA ASN A 411 10.30 4.22 -22.51
C ASN A 411 9.38 4.32 -21.29
N THR A 412 9.83 5.05 -20.27
CA THR A 412 9.13 5.13 -18.98
C THR A 412 7.71 5.71 -19.08
N SER A 413 7.42 6.49 -20.13
CA SER A 413 6.08 7.04 -20.37
C SER A 413 5.13 6.13 -21.18
N LYS A 414 5.66 5.11 -21.87
CA LYS A 414 4.88 4.22 -22.75
C LYS A 414 4.48 2.96 -22.00
N VAL A 415 3.27 2.97 -21.44
CA VAL A 415 2.70 1.83 -20.71
C VAL A 415 2.01 0.85 -21.67
N SER A 416 2.53 -0.35 -21.73
CA SER A 416 2.06 -1.53 -22.49
C SER A 416 1.07 -2.38 -21.69
N ALA A 417 1.27 -2.46 -20.37
CA ALA A 417 0.43 -3.24 -19.46
C ALA A 417 -1.04 -2.76 -19.50
N GLN A 418 -1.96 -3.69 -19.69
CA GLN A 418 -3.39 -3.38 -19.67
C GLN A 418 -3.81 -3.08 -18.22
N GLY A 419 -4.45 -1.93 -18.00
CA GLY A 419 -5.06 -1.62 -16.71
C GLY A 419 -6.10 -2.67 -16.32
N LEU A 420 -6.30 -2.87 -15.03
CA LEU A 420 -7.38 -3.68 -14.46
C LEU A 420 -8.26 -2.77 -13.60
N THR A 421 -9.55 -3.09 -13.50
CA THR A 421 -10.49 -2.36 -12.65
C THR A 421 -10.91 -3.27 -11.50
N ARG A 422 -10.75 -2.78 -10.27
CA ARG A 422 -11.32 -3.42 -9.08
C ARG A 422 -12.85 -3.35 -9.15
N SER A 423 -13.52 -4.47 -8.95
CA SER A 423 -14.97 -4.59 -8.89
C SER A 423 -15.36 -5.21 -7.54
N ILE A 424 -16.48 -4.74 -6.99
CA ILE A 424 -17.00 -5.21 -5.71
C ILE A 424 -18.20 -6.09 -6.03
N GLY A 425 -18.10 -7.38 -5.71
CA GLY A 425 -19.22 -8.31 -5.77
C GLY A 425 -19.88 -8.38 -4.40
N SER A 426 -21.13 -7.92 -4.28
CA SER A 426 -21.83 -8.06 -3.00
C SER A 426 -22.19 -9.52 -2.78
N SER A 427 -21.63 -10.13 -1.74
CA SER A 427 -21.82 -11.55 -1.44
C SER A 427 -22.99 -11.77 -0.49
N GLN A 428 -23.07 -10.96 0.59
CA GLN A 428 -24.13 -11.06 1.59
C GLN A 428 -24.47 -9.68 2.17
N LYS A 429 -25.76 -9.37 2.27
CA LYS A 429 -26.25 -8.17 2.98
C LYS A 429 -26.65 -8.54 4.40
N PHE A 430 -26.38 -7.64 5.35
CA PHE A 430 -26.63 -7.89 6.76
C PHE A 430 -27.91 -7.20 7.28
N ASN A 431 -28.97 -7.25 6.49
CA ASN A 431 -30.22 -6.51 6.69
C ASN A 431 -31.30 -7.19 7.56
N SER A 432 -31.04 -8.38 8.10
CA SER A 432 -31.92 -9.11 9.02
C SER A 432 -31.70 -8.66 10.46
N ALA A 433 -32.58 -7.81 11.00
CA ALA A 433 -32.50 -7.30 12.37
C ALA A 433 -32.51 -8.42 13.42
N GLU A 434 -33.30 -9.46 13.20
CA GLU A 434 -33.43 -10.64 14.06
C GLU A 434 -32.15 -11.46 14.21
N ARG A 435 -31.15 -11.25 13.34
CA ARG A 435 -29.83 -11.90 13.40
C ARG A 435 -28.78 -11.05 14.12
N TRP A 436 -29.11 -9.83 14.49
CA TRP A 436 -28.24 -8.94 15.24
C TRP A 436 -28.60 -8.95 16.72
N GLN A 437 -27.55 -8.91 17.54
CA GLN A 437 -27.62 -8.65 18.96
C GLN A 437 -26.89 -7.35 19.25
N GLN A 438 -27.33 -6.64 20.28
CA GLN A 438 -26.71 -5.40 20.73
C GLN A 438 -26.47 -5.38 22.24
N TYR A 439 -25.43 -4.69 22.65
CA TYR A 439 -25.10 -4.39 24.03
C TYR A 439 -24.62 -2.94 24.13
N GLN A 440 -25.28 -2.14 24.96
CA GLN A 440 -24.89 -0.75 25.22
C GLN A 440 -23.79 -0.74 26.29
N ASP A 441 -22.62 -0.16 26.00
CA ASP A 441 -21.55 -0.06 27.00
C ASP A 441 -21.93 0.92 28.13
N VAL A 442 -21.27 0.76 29.27
CA VAL A 442 -21.59 1.49 30.50
C VAL A 442 -20.83 2.83 30.51
N VAL A 443 -21.55 3.90 30.83
CA VAL A 443 -20.97 5.21 31.13
C VAL A 443 -20.70 5.28 32.63
N PRO A 444 -19.44 5.26 33.09
CA PRO A 444 -19.13 5.31 34.51
C PRO A 444 -19.35 6.72 35.06
N ASN A 445 -19.89 6.82 36.27
CA ASN A 445 -19.88 8.06 37.06
C ASN A 445 -18.61 8.11 37.94
N TYR A 446 -18.40 9.25 38.60
CA TYR A 446 -17.24 9.46 39.46
C TYR A 446 -17.06 8.33 40.49
N GLU A 447 -18.13 7.97 41.19
CA GLU A 447 -18.13 6.94 42.23
C GLU A 447 -17.87 5.52 41.70
N ASP A 448 -18.20 5.25 40.43
CA ASP A 448 -18.04 3.92 39.80
C ASP A 448 -16.58 3.60 39.44
N THR A 449 -15.74 4.63 39.31
CA THR A 449 -14.34 4.47 38.94
C THR A 449 -13.50 4.07 40.17
N SER A 450 -12.33 3.47 39.98
CA SER A 450 -11.42 3.12 41.10
C SER A 450 -10.15 3.98 41.16
N ILE A 451 -9.70 4.51 40.03
CA ILE A 451 -8.52 5.38 39.96
C ILE A 451 -8.97 6.81 40.29
N ARG A 452 -8.22 7.52 41.14
CA ARG A 452 -8.51 8.90 41.58
C ARG A 452 -7.29 9.80 41.42
N ALA A 453 -7.51 11.04 41.03
CA ALA A 453 -6.50 12.10 41.08
C ALA A 453 -7.15 13.47 41.29
N ASN A 454 -6.42 14.42 41.86
CA ASN A 454 -6.90 15.80 42.09
C ASN A 454 -6.57 16.76 40.92
N MET A 455 -6.33 16.19 39.73
CA MET A 455 -6.03 16.90 38.50
C MET A 455 -6.26 15.96 37.30
N LEU A 456 -6.30 16.53 36.09
CA LEU A 456 -6.35 15.76 34.83
C LEU A 456 -5.10 14.89 34.64
N LEU A 457 -5.29 13.59 34.43
CA LEU A 457 -4.23 12.66 34.03
C LEU A 457 -3.99 12.72 32.51
N GLU A 458 -2.72 12.58 32.13
CA GLU A 458 -2.31 12.44 30.74
C GLU A 458 -2.75 11.09 30.18
N HIS A 459 -3.30 11.05 28.96
CA HIS A 459 -3.96 9.87 28.42
C HIS A 459 -2.99 8.70 28.21
N MET A 460 -1.88 8.92 27.51
CA MET A 460 -0.95 7.85 27.12
C MET A 460 -0.39 7.13 28.37
N ASN A 461 0.04 7.89 29.36
CA ASN A 461 0.58 7.42 30.62
C ASN A 461 -0.50 6.74 31.48
N ALA A 462 -1.75 7.18 31.42
CA ALA A 462 -2.84 6.56 32.16
C ALA A 462 -3.30 5.23 31.52
N THR A 463 -3.35 5.14 30.19
CA THR A 463 -3.83 3.93 29.49
C THR A 463 -2.74 2.90 29.23
N LYS A 464 -1.47 3.32 29.19
CA LYS A 464 -0.32 2.48 28.83
C LYS A 464 -0.51 1.75 27.49
N ASP A 465 -1.23 2.36 26.54
CA ASP A 465 -1.63 1.80 25.24
C ASP A 465 -2.44 0.48 25.32
N VAL A 466 -2.99 0.15 26.50
CA VAL A 466 -3.80 -1.07 26.70
C VAL A 466 -5.17 -0.95 26.02
N SER A 467 -5.70 0.26 25.93
CA SER A 467 -6.94 0.61 25.23
C SER A 467 -6.79 2.01 24.61
N ASP A 468 -7.54 2.26 23.53
CA ASP A 468 -7.69 3.59 22.95
C ASP A 468 -8.48 4.54 23.87
N TYR A 469 -9.22 4.00 24.84
CA TYR A 469 -10.25 4.70 25.59
C TYR A 469 -9.81 5.01 27.03
N LEU A 470 -10.05 6.26 27.46
CA LEU A 470 -9.91 6.69 28.85
C LEU A 470 -11.10 7.54 29.26
N TRP A 471 -11.79 7.09 30.30
CA TRP A 471 -12.83 7.86 30.97
C TRP A 471 -12.23 8.82 31.98
N TYR A 472 -12.70 10.07 31.92
CA TYR A 472 -12.47 11.14 32.87
C TYR A 472 -13.82 11.50 33.48
N THR A 473 -14.00 11.27 34.77
CA THR A 473 -15.27 11.47 35.46
C THR A 473 -15.09 12.45 36.61
N PHE A 474 -16.08 13.31 36.83
CA PHE A 474 -16.14 14.13 38.04
C PHE A 474 -17.57 14.44 38.41
N SER A 475 -17.77 14.83 39.66
CA SER A 475 -19.06 15.28 40.16
C SER A 475 -18.93 16.64 40.83
N PHE A 476 -20.00 17.43 40.78
CA PHE A 476 -20.08 18.74 41.43
C PHE A 476 -21.53 19.12 41.73
N GLU A 477 -21.72 19.93 42.76
CA GLU A 477 -23.03 20.51 43.09
C GLU A 477 -23.24 21.79 42.26
N ASN A 478 -24.35 21.88 41.51
CA ASN A 478 -24.67 23.11 40.78
C ASN A 478 -25.28 24.15 41.72
N LYS A 479 -24.46 25.12 42.15
CA LYS A 479 -24.88 26.22 43.04
C LYS A 479 -25.44 27.44 42.30
N GLN A 480 -25.44 27.44 40.98
CA GLN A 480 -26.03 28.52 40.17
C GLN A 480 -27.43 28.14 39.71
N SER A 481 -28.44 28.92 40.08
CA SER A 481 -29.83 28.66 39.70
C SER A 481 -30.19 29.27 38.35
N GLY A 482 -30.84 28.49 37.48
CA GLY A 482 -31.60 28.99 36.32
C GLY A 482 -30.82 29.71 35.21
N GLY A 483 -29.55 29.34 34.96
CA GLY A 483 -28.71 29.93 33.90
C GLY A 483 -28.27 28.94 32.83
N ASP A 484 -27.99 29.45 31.62
CA ASP A 484 -27.44 28.65 30.52
C ASP A 484 -26.02 28.20 30.87
N ALA A 485 -25.77 26.90 30.88
CA ALA A 485 -24.47 26.31 31.15
C ALA A 485 -23.88 25.65 29.89
N VAL A 486 -22.63 25.96 29.58
CA VAL A 486 -21.88 25.39 28.45
C VAL A 486 -20.66 24.66 28.99
N LEU A 487 -20.51 23.38 28.63
CA LEU A 487 -19.32 22.59 28.91
C LEU A 487 -18.26 22.87 27.85
N HIS A 488 -17.07 23.25 28.30
CA HIS A 488 -15.87 23.35 27.48
C HIS A 488 -14.87 22.28 27.88
N VAL A 489 -14.43 21.50 26.90
CA VAL A 489 -13.39 20.49 27.07
C VAL A 489 -12.33 20.69 26.00
N TYR A 490 -11.11 21.00 26.41
CA TYR A 490 -9.96 21.06 25.52
C TYR A 490 -9.11 19.80 25.67
N SER A 491 -8.77 19.15 24.56
CA SER A 491 -7.98 17.91 24.53
C SER A 491 -6.88 17.95 23.47
N LEU A 492 -5.71 17.42 23.82
CA LEU A 492 -4.68 17.08 22.85
C LEU A 492 -5.01 15.72 22.24
N GLY A 493 -5.93 15.75 21.28
CA GLY A 493 -6.33 14.59 20.50
C GLY A 493 -7.34 13.66 21.17
N HIS A 494 -7.67 12.52 20.56
CA HIS A 494 -8.03 12.52 19.12
C HIS A 494 -9.55 12.63 18.97
N VAL A 495 -10.31 12.02 19.86
CA VAL A 495 -11.77 12.15 19.97
C VAL A 495 -12.16 12.39 21.43
N VAL A 496 -13.18 13.22 21.65
CA VAL A 496 -13.76 13.49 22.97
C VAL A 496 -15.27 13.38 22.88
N HIS A 497 -15.85 12.51 23.70
CA HIS A 497 -17.29 12.41 23.92
C HIS A 497 -17.64 12.93 25.31
N ALA A 498 -18.76 13.62 25.45
CA ALA A 498 -19.23 14.13 26.72
C ALA A 498 -20.61 13.58 27.10
N PHE A 499 -20.75 13.22 28.37
CA PHE A 499 -21.98 12.78 29.00
C PHE A 499 -22.19 13.58 30.28
N VAL A 500 -23.43 14.02 30.52
CA VAL A 500 -23.83 14.70 31.75
C VAL A 500 -25.07 14.00 32.30
N ASN A 501 -25.01 13.57 33.57
CA ASN A 501 -26.05 12.81 34.23
C ASN A 501 -26.53 11.60 33.39
N ASN A 502 -25.57 10.82 32.89
CA ASN A 502 -25.76 9.66 32.00
C ASN A 502 -26.42 9.98 30.64
N LYS A 503 -26.62 11.26 30.28
CA LYS A 503 -27.14 11.67 28.98
C LYS A 503 -25.98 12.07 28.06
N TYR A 504 -25.96 11.54 26.85
CA TYR A 504 -25.00 11.94 25.82
C TYR A 504 -25.24 13.39 25.38
N ILE A 505 -24.16 14.17 25.33
CA ILE A 505 -24.18 15.60 25.01
C ILE A 505 -23.64 15.85 23.59
N GLY A 506 -22.48 15.27 23.27
CA GLY A 506 -21.85 15.51 21.98
C GLY A 506 -20.44 14.94 21.88
N VAL A 507 -19.86 15.11 20.70
CA VAL A 507 -18.54 14.62 20.33
C VAL A 507 -17.78 15.67 19.53
N VAL A 508 -16.47 15.73 19.72
CA VAL A 508 -15.54 16.46 18.83
C VAL A 508 -14.35 15.57 18.54
N HIS A 509 -13.72 15.78 17.39
CA HIS A 509 -12.46 15.12 17.06
C HIS A 509 -11.45 16.10 16.47
N GLY A 510 -10.17 15.75 16.58
CA GLY A 510 -9.08 16.43 15.90
C GLY A 510 -8.88 15.87 14.49
N SER A 511 -7.75 16.25 13.88
CA SER A 511 -7.29 15.71 12.61
C SER A 511 -5.77 15.51 12.63
N HIS A 512 -5.26 14.73 11.69
CA HIS A 512 -3.82 14.50 11.54
C HIS A 512 -3.03 15.82 11.33
N ASP A 513 -3.57 16.75 10.54
CA ASP A 513 -2.85 17.94 10.09
C ASP A 513 -2.93 19.12 11.09
N ILE A 514 -3.88 19.09 12.03
CA ILE A 514 -4.08 20.14 13.04
C ILE A 514 -3.48 19.69 14.38
N ARG A 515 -2.34 20.29 14.74
CA ARG A 515 -1.58 19.91 15.95
C ARG A 515 -2.10 20.55 17.24
N GLN A 516 -3.03 21.50 17.15
CA GLN A 516 -3.57 22.25 18.29
C GLN A 516 -4.58 21.45 19.14
N GLY A 517 -4.91 20.21 18.76
CA GLY A 517 -5.91 19.39 19.48
C GLY A 517 -7.35 19.68 19.04
N CYS A 518 -8.32 19.38 19.90
CA CYS A 518 -9.75 19.63 19.67
C CYS A 518 -10.43 20.22 20.91
N ALA A 519 -11.50 20.99 20.70
CA ALA A 519 -12.27 21.63 21.75
C ALA A 519 -13.77 21.31 21.57
N LEU A 520 -14.39 20.79 22.63
CA LEU A 520 -15.81 20.50 22.70
C LEU A 520 -16.50 21.69 23.39
N GLU A 521 -17.55 22.24 22.78
CA GLU A 521 -18.35 23.33 23.34
C GLU A 521 -19.84 23.04 23.14
N TYR A 522 -20.52 22.61 24.22
CA TYR A 522 -21.92 22.21 24.14
C TYR A 522 -22.73 22.72 25.33
N PRO A 523 -23.97 23.21 25.10
CA PRO A 523 -24.92 23.45 26.17
C PRO A 523 -25.22 22.16 26.94
N ILE A 524 -25.25 22.24 28.27
CA ILE A 524 -25.49 21.08 29.14
C ILE A 524 -26.69 21.30 30.07
N PRO A 525 -27.54 20.29 30.26
CA PRO A 525 -28.55 20.33 31.32
C PRO A 525 -27.89 20.07 32.67
N LEU A 526 -28.15 20.91 33.66
CA LEU A 526 -27.72 20.74 35.04
C LEU A 526 -28.93 20.67 35.98
N ASN A 527 -28.83 19.83 37.01
CA ASN A 527 -29.80 19.76 38.09
C ASN A 527 -29.37 20.74 39.20
N ASP A 528 -30.16 21.79 39.42
CA ASP A 528 -29.89 22.84 40.41
C ASP A 528 -29.96 22.28 41.84
N GLY A 529 -28.98 22.66 42.67
CA GLY A 529 -28.92 22.22 44.08
C GLY A 529 -28.70 20.72 44.27
N GLN A 530 -28.37 19.98 43.21
CA GLN A 530 -28.07 18.56 43.25
C GLN A 530 -26.66 18.28 42.73
N MET A 531 -26.17 17.08 43.06
CA MET A 531 -24.94 16.55 42.48
C MET A 531 -25.15 16.22 41.01
N ASN A 532 -24.33 16.81 40.15
CA ASN A 532 -24.26 16.52 38.73
C ASN A 532 -23.02 15.67 38.45
N ASN A 533 -23.16 14.66 37.61
CA ASN A 533 -22.06 13.83 37.16
C ASN A 533 -21.70 14.19 35.71
N VAL A 534 -20.41 14.35 35.46
CA VAL A 534 -19.88 14.59 34.12
C VAL A 534 -18.88 13.49 33.80
N SER A 535 -19.12 12.79 32.71
CA SER A 535 -18.27 11.70 32.23
C SER A 535 -17.79 12.04 30.82
N ILE A 536 -16.49 12.16 30.65
CA ILE A 536 -15.84 12.51 29.39
C ILE A 536 -15.02 11.31 28.94
N LEU A 537 -15.32 10.79 27.76
CA LEU A 537 -14.54 9.73 27.13
C LEU A 537 -13.56 10.36 26.16
N SER A 538 -12.26 10.24 26.47
CA SER A 538 -11.19 10.54 25.52
C SER A 538 -10.84 9.26 24.76
N ALA A 539 -10.73 9.34 23.44
CA ALA A 539 -10.23 8.24 22.61
C ALA A 539 -9.00 8.67 21.80
N MET A 540 -7.96 7.84 21.84
CA MET A 540 -6.83 7.91 20.91
C MET A 540 -7.10 7.06 19.67
N VAL A 541 -6.33 7.32 18.62
CA VAL A 541 -6.47 6.65 17.31
C VAL A 541 -5.06 6.37 16.82
N GLY A 542 -4.35 5.49 17.55
CA GLY A 542 -2.93 5.24 17.39
C GLY A 542 -2.03 6.27 18.11
N LEU A 543 -0.79 5.86 18.40
CA LEU A 543 0.24 6.70 19.00
C LEU A 543 1.03 7.48 17.92
N PRO A 544 1.64 8.63 18.25
CA PRO A 544 2.55 9.32 17.33
C PRO A 544 3.75 8.42 16.99
N ASP A 545 4.29 8.53 15.78
CA ASP A 545 5.30 7.61 15.23
C ASP A 545 6.62 8.25 14.79
N SER A 546 6.66 9.58 14.72
CA SER A 546 7.74 10.33 14.07
C SER A 546 8.13 11.58 14.84
N GLY A 547 9.36 12.04 14.65
CA GLY A 547 9.94 13.26 15.26
C GLY A 547 10.71 13.02 16.56
N ALA A 548 11.45 14.03 17.02
CA ALA A 548 12.26 13.97 18.23
C ALA A 548 11.40 13.97 19.52
N PHE A 549 11.99 13.47 20.61
CA PHE A 549 11.38 13.40 21.95
C PHE A 549 9.99 12.75 21.96
N LEU A 550 9.86 11.62 21.27
CA LEU A 550 8.60 10.90 21.15
C LEU A 550 8.09 10.42 22.52
N GLU A 551 9.00 10.13 23.45
CA GLU A 551 8.74 9.83 24.86
C GLU A 551 8.16 11.00 25.66
N LYS A 552 8.25 12.24 25.17
CA LYS A 552 7.69 13.42 25.84
C LYS A 552 6.36 13.88 25.27
N ARG A 553 5.84 13.18 24.25
CA ARG A 553 4.53 13.51 23.67
C ARG A 553 3.43 13.10 24.61
N VAL A 554 2.38 13.91 24.62
CA VAL A 554 1.25 13.77 25.53
C VAL A 554 -0.05 13.96 24.77
N ALA A 555 -1.09 13.26 25.19
CA ALA A 555 -2.44 13.29 24.63
C ALA A 555 -3.53 13.37 25.71
N GLY A 556 -4.78 13.58 25.31
CA GLY A 556 -5.93 13.68 26.21
C GLY A 556 -6.17 15.07 26.80
N LEU A 557 -7.10 15.11 27.77
CA LEU A 557 -7.70 16.35 28.28
C LEU A 557 -6.66 17.29 28.90
N ARG A 558 -6.81 18.59 28.65
CA ARG A 558 -5.92 19.66 29.14
C ARG A 558 -6.63 20.74 29.94
N ASP A 559 -7.85 21.08 29.58
CA ASP A 559 -8.66 22.04 30.33
C ASP A 559 -10.12 21.62 30.27
N VAL A 560 -10.81 21.70 31.40
CA VAL A 560 -12.26 21.45 31.50
C VAL A 560 -12.87 22.55 32.35
N TYR A 561 -13.88 23.23 31.82
CA TYR A 561 -14.61 24.26 32.55
C TYR A 561 -16.06 24.36 32.09
N ILE A 562 -16.90 24.90 32.96
CA ILE A 562 -18.29 25.22 32.65
C ILE A 562 -18.44 26.73 32.67
N GLN A 563 -18.99 27.28 31.59
CA GLN A 563 -19.32 28.69 31.47
C GLN A 563 -20.83 28.89 31.67
N TYR A 564 -21.18 29.78 32.59
CA TYR A 564 -22.55 30.15 32.93
C TYR A 564 -22.88 31.53 32.36
N ASN A 565 -24.02 31.64 31.67
CA ASN A 565 -24.57 32.88 31.14
C ASN A 565 -23.53 33.71 30.32
N GLY A 566 -22.59 33.03 29.65
CA GLY A 566 -21.51 33.64 28.88
C GLY A 566 -20.49 34.46 29.67
N LYS A 567 -20.51 34.45 31.01
CA LYS A 567 -19.66 35.33 31.84
C LYS A 567 -18.93 34.58 32.95
N THR A 568 -19.63 33.82 33.77
CA THR A 568 -19.05 33.18 34.96
C THR A 568 -18.44 31.85 34.57
N LEU A 569 -17.16 31.64 34.87
CA LEU A 569 -16.43 30.42 34.52
C LEU A 569 -16.05 29.64 35.78
N THR A 570 -16.42 28.37 35.82
CA THR A 570 -15.98 27.42 36.86
C THR A 570 -15.08 26.37 36.23
N ARG A 571 -13.81 26.31 36.65
CA ARG A 571 -12.79 25.43 36.06
C ARG A 571 -12.58 24.17 36.92
N PHE A 572 -12.52 23.02 36.26
CA PHE A 572 -12.41 21.68 36.88
C PHE A 572 -11.06 21.00 36.62
N THR A 573 -10.11 21.67 36.00
CA THR A 573 -8.78 21.12 35.65
C THR A 573 -7.97 20.61 36.84
N ARG A 574 -8.16 21.22 38.03
CA ARG A 574 -7.59 20.77 39.32
C ARG A 574 -8.71 20.42 40.30
N HIS A 575 -9.56 19.48 39.90
CA HIS A 575 -10.68 18.99 40.67
C HIS A 575 -10.47 17.51 41.04
N ALA A 576 -11.34 16.96 41.89
CA ALA A 576 -11.33 15.53 42.15
C ALA A 576 -11.87 14.78 40.92
N TRP A 577 -11.01 14.00 40.27
CA TRP A 577 -11.30 13.22 39.07
C TRP A 577 -11.22 11.71 39.33
N GLY A 578 -12.14 10.98 38.72
CA GLY A 578 -12.20 9.53 38.67
C GLY A 578 -11.86 9.02 37.27
N TYR A 579 -11.13 7.90 37.17
CA TYR A 579 -10.63 7.40 35.89
C TYR A 579 -10.93 5.92 35.67
N GLN A 580 -11.22 5.58 34.41
CA GLN A 580 -11.32 4.20 33.95
C GLN A 580 -10.63 4.03 32.60
N VAL A 581 -9.60 3.18 32.56
CA VAL A 581 -8.96 2.73 31.31
C VAL A 581 -9.86 1.70 30.63
N GLY A 582 -10.17 1.93 29.35
CA GLY A 582 -10.95 1.04 28.49
C GLY A 582 -12.46 1.03 28.75
N LEU A 583 -13.16 0.39 27.83
CA LEU A 583 -14.61 0.12 27.91
C LEU A 583 -14.91 -1.19 28.63
N LEU A 584 -16.14 -1.37 29.16
CA LEU A 584 -16.49 -2.61 29.85
C LEU A 584 -16.53 -3.80 28.88
N GLY A 585 -16.99 -3.58 27.65
CA GLY A 585 -16.95 -4.60 26.60
C GLY A 585 -15.51 -5.04 26.25
N GLU A 586 -14.55 -4.12 26.24
CA GLU A 586 -13.13 -4.45 26.04
C GLU A 586 -12.57 -5.26 27.19
N LYS A 587 -12.78 -4.81 28.44
CA LYS A 587 -12.31 -5.52 29.65
C LYS A 587 -12.88 -6.93 29.75
N SER A 588 -14.12 -7.11 29.32
CA SER A 588 -14.79 -8.40 29.34
C SER A 588 -14.42 -9.29 28.15
N LEU A 589 -13.69 -8.75 27.15
CA LEU A 589 -13.31 -9.40 25.90
C LEU A 589 -14.53 -9.95 25.15
N ILE A 590 -15.62 -9.17 25.08
CA ILE A 590 -16.92 -9.68 24.56
C ILE A 590 -16.90 -10.06 23.07
N TYR A 591 -15.85 -9.64 22.36
CA TYR A 591 -15.55 -10.02 20.98
C TYR A 591 -14.93 -11.42 20.85
N LYS A 592 -14.62 -12.09 21.97
CA LYS A 592 -14.21 -13.49 22.04
C LYS A 592 -15.33 -14.36 22.60
N ASP A 593 -15.31 -15.64 22.26
CA ASP A 593 -16.36 -16.60 22.66
C ASP A 593 -16.47 -16.74 24.19
N ASP A 594 -15.34 -16.74 24.91
CA ASP A 594 -15.26 -16.84 26.37
C ASP A 594 -15.71 -15.56 27.09
N GLY A 595 -15.52 -14.39 26.46
CA GLY A 595 -15.94 -13.10 26.98
C GLY A 595 -17.40 -12.75 26.67
N SER A 596 -17.95 -13.28 25.57
CA SER A 596 -19.28 -12.92 25.09
C SER A 596 -20.40 -13.16 26.11
N GLY A 597 -20.27 -14.15 27.00
CA GLY A 597 -21.28 -14.47 28.01
C GLY A 597 -21.24 -13.58 29.26
N LYS A 598 -20.24 -12.70 29.39
CA LYS A 598 -20.08 -11.82 30.56
C LYS A 598 -20.99 -10.59 30.54
N VAL A 599 -21.68 -10.36 29.42
CA VAL A 599 -22.65 -9.28 29.24
C VAL A 599 -23.99 -9.84 28.77
N GLN A 600 -25.07 -9.12 29.07
CA GLN A 600 -26.41 -9.48 28.63
C GLN A 600 -26.69 -8.87 27.26
N TRP A 601 -26.58 -9.69 26.21
CA TRP A 601 -26.92 -9.29 24.85
C TRP A 601 -28.44 -9.21 24.67
N SER A 602 -28.90 -8.12 24.06
CA SER A 602 -30.30 -7.91 23.71
C SER A 602 -30.51 -8.10 22.21
N SER A 603 -31.69 -8.56 21.79
CA SER A 603 -32.02 -8.63 20.36
C SER A 603 -32.09 -7.23 19.76
N PHE A 604 -31.49 -7.05 18.59
CA PHE A 604 -31.60 -5.79 17.84
C PHE A 604 -32.97 -5.70 17.17
N THR A 605 -33.70 -4.61 17.41
CA THR A 605 -35.02 -4.37 16.80
C THR A 605 -34.96 -3.28 15.73
N SER A 606 -34.41 -2.13 16.08
CA SER A 606 -34.25 -0.98 15.20
C SER A 606 -33.03 -0.17 15.58
N PHE A 607 -32.48 0.56 14.61
CA PHE A 607 -31.40 1.51 14.85
C PHE A 607 -31.81 2.55 15.91
N THR A 608 -30.93 2.77 16.88
CA THR A 608 -31.07 3.85 17.87
C THR A 608 -29.83 4.73 17.79
N ASN A 609 -30.00 6.04 17.99
CA ASN A 609 -28.91 7.01 17.88
C ASN A 609 -28.02 7.04 19.15
N GLN A 610 -27.73 5.87 19.73
CA GLN A 610 -26.97 5.73 20.98
C GLN A 610 -25.49 5.42 20.67
N PRO A 611 -24.55 6.19 21.25
CA PRO A 611 -23.12 5.92 21.09
C PRO A 611 -22.64 4.78 21.97
N LEU A 612 -21.45 4.26 21.72
CA LEU A 612 -20.83 3.17 22.52
C LEU A 612 -21.67 1.88 22.53
N THR A 613 -22.14 1.47 21.35
CA THR A 613 -22.94 0.26 21.18
C THR A 613 -22.10 -0.87 20.59
N TRP A 614 -22.16 -2.04 21.20
CA TRP A 614 -21.59 -3.26 20.65
C TRP A 614 -22.64 -4.00 19.83
N TYR A 615 -22.29 -4.41 18.62
CA TYR A 615 -23.12 -5.25 17.76
C TYR A 615 -22.49 -6.62 17.57
N LYS A 616 -23.31 -7.67 17.55
CA LYS A 616 -22.87 -9.04 17.31
C LYS A 616 -23.81 -9.75 16.36
N ARG A 617 -23.26 -10.56 15.45
CA ARG A 617 -24.02 -11.49 14.61
C ARG A 617 -23.17 -12.67 14.17
N THR A 618 -23.82 -13.66 13.56
CA THR A 618 -23.15 -14.75 12.84
C THR A 618 -23.34 -14.65 11.32
N PHE A 619 -22.40 -15.22 10.56
CA PHE A 619 -22.48 -15.30 9.10
C PHE A 619 -21.62 -16.45 8.55
N ASP A 620 -21.89 -16.87 7.32
CA ASP A 620 -21.13 -17.92 6.64
C ASP A 620 -20.11 -17.31 5.67
N ALA A 621 -19.00 -17.99 5.42
CA ALA A 621 -17.98 -17.46 4.50
C ALA A 621 -18.50 -17.47 3.05
N PRO A 622 -18.12 -16.49 2.21
CA PRO A 622 -18.42 -16.53 0.77
C PRO A 622 -17.72 -17.72 0.10
N THR A 623 -18.50 -18.59 -0.55
CA THR A 623 -18.06 -19.88 -1.11
C THR A 623 -17.71 -19.86 -2.60
N GLN A 624 -17.97 -18.75 -3.30
CA GLN A 624 -17.98 -18.73 -4.76
C GLN A 624 -16.58 -18.78 -5.39
N ASN A 625 -15.52 -18.48 -4.63
CA ASN A 625 -14.11 -18.39 -5.08
C ASN A 625 -13.19 -17.97 -3.92
N ASP A 626 -11.87 -17.94 -4.17
CA ASP A 626 -10.82 -17.48 -3.24
C ASP A 626 -10.61 -15.95 -3.27
N ASP A 627 -11.54 -15.19 -3.85
CA ASP A 627 -11.45 -13.73 -3.97
C ASP A 627 -11.33 -13.04 -2.61
N PRO A 628 -10.54 -11.97 -2.44
CA PRO A 628 -10.45 -11.30 -1.15
C PRO A 628 -11.81 -10.85 -0.61
N VAL A 629 -11.99 -10.96 0.71
CA VAL A 629 -13.25 -10.65 1.40
C VAL A 629 -13.09 -9.33 2.14
N VAL A 630 -14.13 -8.50 2.09
CA VAL A 630 -14.17 -7.21 2.80
C VAL A 630 -15.49 -7.02 3.53
N LEU A 631 -15.41 -6.33 4.66
CA LEU A 631 -16.56 -5.78 5.35
C LEU A 631 -16.80 -4.36 4.86
N ASN A 632 -17.98 -4.11 4.31
CA ASN A 632 -18.40 -2.78 3.89
C ASN A 632 -19.16 -2.11 5.04
N LEU A 633 -18.53 -1.09 5.62
CA LEU A 633 -19.02 -0.37 6.79
C LEU A 633 -19.53 1.04 6.44
N HIS A 634 -19.92 1.30 5.19
CA HIS A 634 -20.32 2.64 4.73
C HIS A 634 -21.43 3.32 5.55
N SER A 635 -22.24 2.55 6.29
CA SER A 635 -23.33 3.02 7.15
C SER A 635 -22.94 3.24 8.61
N MET A 636 -21.70 2.95 8.96
CA MET A 636 -21.22 3.00 10.35
C MET A 636 -20.51 4.33 10.63
N GLY A 637 -20.21 4.59 11.90
CA GLY A 637 -19.57 5.81 12.37
C GLY A 637 -18.07 5.62 12.56
N LYS A 638 -17.68 5.28 13.79
CA LYS A 638 -16.30 5.02 14.21
C LYS A 638 -16.28 3.82 15.14
N GLY A 639 -15.22 3.03 15.11
CA GLY A 639 -15.14 1.85 15.96
C GLY A 639 -13.98 0.93 15.68
N GLU A 640 -14.16 -0.32 16.10
CA GLU A 640 -13.28 -1.45 15.78
C GLU A 640 -14.15 -2.67 15.49
N ALA A 641 -13.68 -3.55 14.61
CA ALA A 641 -14.39 -4.75 14.20
C ALA A 641 -13.54 -6.00 14.40
N TRP A 642 -14.19 -7.09 14.80
CA TRP A 642 -13.59 -8.40 15.03
C TRP A 642 -14.30 -9.49 14.26
N ILE A 643 -13.51 -10.41 13.71
CA ILE A 643 -13.97 -11.64 13.07
C ILE A 643 -13.41 -12.81 13.86
N ASN A 644 -14.28 -13.60 14.49
CA ASN A 644 -13.89 -14.76 15.31
C ASN A 644 -12.85 -14.41 16.41
N GLY A 645 -12.98 -13.24 17.03
CA GLY A 645 -12.06 -12.75 18.06
C GLY A 645 -10.79 -12.06 17.54
N GLU A 646 -10.50 -12.13 16.24
CA GLU A 646 -9.39 -11.43 15.60
C GLU A 646 -9.83 -10.03 15.15
N SER A 647 -9.12 -9.00 15.59
CA SER A 647 -9.42 -7.63 15.17
C SER A 647 -8.98 -7.40 13.73
N ILE A 648 -9.93 -6.98 12.89
CA ILE A 648 -9.64 -6.53 11.51
C ILE A 648 -9.26 -5.05 11.45
N GLY A 649 -9.22 -4.38 12.61
CA GLY A 649 -8.74 -3.01 12.79
C GLY A 649 -9.84 -1.98 13.02
N ARG A 650 -9.40 -0.75 13.28
CA ARG A 650 -10.27 0.40 13.52
C ARG A 650 -11.05 0.77 12.24
N TYR A 651 -12.26 1.29 12.38
CA TYR A 651 -12.96 1.96 11.29
C TYR A 651 -13.32 3.38 11.68
N TRP A 652 -13.33 4.30 10.72
CA TRP A 652 -13.79 5.67 10.93
C TRP A 652 -14.36 6.22 9.63
N VAL A 653 -15.62 5.88 9.39
CA VAL A 653 -16.36 6.14 8.17
C VAL A 653 -17.01 7.51 8.22
N SER A 654 -17.43 7.98 9.40
CA SER A 654 -18.00 9.32 9.57
C SER A 654 -16.99 10.46 9.34
N PHE A 655 -15.68 10.18 9.37
CA PHE A 655 -14.65 11.19 9.11
C PHE A 655 -14.41 11.36 7.61
N ASN A 656 -15.16 12.29 7.03
CA ASN A 656 -15.06 12.64 5.62
C ASN A 656 -13.84 13.50 5.31
N ASN A 657 -13.28 13.29 4.12
CA ASN A 657 -12.26 14.16 3.56
C ASN A 657 -12.87 15.45 2.96
N SER A 658 -12.03 16.30 2.37
CA SER A 658 -12.46 17.57 1.77
C SER A 658 -13.41 17.45 0.55
N ASP A 659 -13.62 16.25 0.01
CA ASP A 659 -14.64 15.99 -1.03
C ASP A 659 -15.97 15.46 -0.43
N GLY A 660 -16.09 15.39 0.90
CA GLY A 660 -17.30 14.90 1.58
C GLY A 660 -17.47 13.39 1.53
N VAL A 661 -16.39 12.63 1.28
CA VAL A 661 -16.42 11.15 1.24
C VAL A 661 -15.50 10.55 2.31
N PRO A 662 -15.84 9.36 2.86
CA PRO A 662 -14.99 8.68 3.83
C PRO A 662 -13.64 8.28 3.22
N SER A 663 -12.58 8.28 4.03
CA SER A 663 -11.26 7.81 3.60
C SER A 663 -11.22 6.29 3.40
N GLN A 664 -11.99 5.53 4.16
CA GLN A 664 -12.06 4.08 4.06
C GLN A 664 -13.46 3.56 4.44
N ILE A 665 -14.08 2.78 3.55
CA ILE A 665 -15.37 2.10 3.81
C ILE A 665 -15.28 0.57 3.74
N LEU A 666 -14.25 0.05 3.07
CA LEU A 666 -14.00 -1.38 2.92
C LEU A 666 -12.88 -1.79 3.88
N TYR A 667 -13.14 -2.79 4.70
CA TYR A 667 -12.22 -3.28 5.72
C TYR A 667 -11.88 -4.74 5.42
N HIS A 668 -10.59 -5.02 5.23
CA HIS A 668 -10.11 -6.32 4.80
C HIS A 668 -10.39 -7.41 5.84
N ILE A 669 -11.03 -8.50 5.42
CA ILE A 669 -11.12 -9.73 6.19
C ILE A 669 -10.23 -10.79 5.52
N PRO A 670 -9.07 -11.13 6.11
CA PRO A 670 -8.27 -12.24 5.63
C PRO A 670 -9.10 -13.52 5.60
N ARG A 671 -9.04 -14.27 4.49
CA ARG A 671 -9.77 -15.54 4.39
C ARG A 671 -9.37 -16.54 5.48
N SER A 672 -8.13 -16.47 5.96
CA SER A 672 -7.65 -17.29 7.06
C SER A 672 -8.29 -16.97 8.42
N PHE A 673 -8.98 -15.83 8.56
CA PHE A 673 -9.78 -15.52 9.76
C PHE A 673 -11.18 -16.16 9.69
N LEU A 674 -11.59 -16.69 8.53
CA LEU A 674 -12.92 -17.23 8.30
C LEU A 674 -12.94 -18.76 8.44
N LYS A 675 -13.97 -19.25 9.13
CA LYS A 675 -14.47 -20.63 9.09
C LYS A 675 -15.47 -20.76 7.93
N PRO A 676 -15.75 -21.98 7.41
CA PRO A 676 -16.76 -22.15 6.37
C PRO A 676 -18.14 -21.60 6.74
N SER A 677 -18.57 -21.81 7.99
CA SER A 677 -19.84 -21.33 8.54
C SER A 677 -19.70 -20.89 9.99
N GLY A 678 -20.71 -20.19 10.50
CA GLY A 678 -20.77 -19.81 11.92
C GLY A 678 -19.68 -18.82 12.35
N ASN A 679 -19.22 -17.98 11.43
CA ASN A 679 -18.30 -16.89 11.76
C ASN A 679 -19.00 -15.86 12.63
N GLN A 680 -18.32 -15.38 13.66
CA GLN A 680 -18.81 -14.32 14.53
C GLN A 680 -18.25 -12.97 14.07
N LEU A 681 -19.14 -12.02 13.79
CA LEU A 681 -18.79 -10.61 13.63
C LEU A 681 -19.19 -9.86 14.90
N VAL A 682 -18.24 -9.16 15.50
CA VAL A 682 -18.48 -8.22 16.60
C VAL A 682 -17.97 -6.85 16.19
N LEU A 683 -18.74 -5.80 16.45
CA LEU A 683 -18.36 -4.40 16.23
C LEU A 683 -18.53 -3.62 17.52
N LEU A 684 -17.60 -2.73 17.81
CA LEU A 684 -17.81 -1.60 18.71
C LEU A 684 -18.14 -0.40 17.84
N GLU A 685 -19.36 0.12 17.90
CA GLU A 685 -19.75 1.41 17.32
C GLU A 685 -19.63 2.50 18.39
N GLU A 686 -18.56 3.29 18.29
CA GLU A 686 -18.24 4.38 19.18
C GLU A 686 -19.17 5.58 18.99
N MET A 687 -19.58 5.85 17.74
CA MET A 687 -20.42 7.00 17.38
C MET A 687 -21.84 6.52 17.05
N HIS A 688 -22.28 6.64 15.81
CA HIS A 688 -23.62 6.24 15.38
C HIS A 688 -23.50 5.55 14.03
N GLY A 689 -24.15 4.39 13.89
CA GLY A 689 -24.08 3.58 12.68
C GLY A 689 -25.20 2.56 12.58
N ASP A 690 -25.78 2.40 11.39
CA ASP A 690 -26.83 1.40 11.15
C ASP A 690 -26.22 0.06 10.71
N PRO A 691 -26.24 -1.00 11.56
CA PRO A 691 -25.67 -2.29 11.23
C PRO A 691 -26.45 -3.02 10.13
N LEU A 692 -27.69 -2.64 9.82
CA LEU A 692 -28.52 -3.30 8.80
C LEU A 692 -28.05 -3.05 7.37
N GLN A 693 -27.27 -1.98 7.15
CA GLN A 693 -26.71 -1.66 5.83
C GLN A 693 -25.30 -2.24 5.62
N ILE A 694 -24.72 -2.89 6.63
CA ILE A 694 -23.43 -3.58 6.47
C ILE A 694 -23.57 -4.67 5.40
N SER A 695 -22.52 -4.86 4.61
CA SER A 695 -22.42 -6.01 3.72
C SER A 695 -21.07 -6.69 3.79
N LEU A 696 -21.08 -8.00 3.53
CA LEU A 696 -19.89 -8.78 3.25
C LEU A 696 -19.75 -8.87 1.74
N ASP A 697 -18.65 -8.31 1.23
CA ASP A 697 -18.41 -8.22 -0.20
C ASP A 697 -17.10 -8.94 -0.56
N THR A 698 -16.95 -9.30 -1.84
CA THR A 698 -15.72 -9.83 -2.40
C THR A 698 -15.12 -8.85 -3.40
N ILE A 699 -13.79 -8.85 -3.49
CA ILE A 699 -13.03 -7.98 -4.39
C ILE A 699 -12.53 -8.79 -5.57
N THR A 700 -12.91 -8.38 -6.77
CA THR A 700 -12.47 -9.03 -8.01
C THR A 700 -11.74 -8.05 -8.92
N LEU A 701 -10.81 -8.56 -9.73
CA LEU A 701 -10.21 -7.80 -10.81
C LEU A 701 -10.91 -8.16 -12.12
N SER A 702 -11.50 -7.16 -12.76
CA SER A 702 -12.01 -7.29 -14.12
C SER A 702 -11.14 -6.50 -15.07
N GLN A 703 -10.98 -6.99 -16.31
CA GLN A 703 -10.42 -6.14 -17.34
C GLN A 703 -11.38 -4.96 -17.58
N PRO A 704 -10.88 -3.72 -17.66
CA PRO A 704 -11.70 -2.61 -18.06
C PRO A 704 -12.31 -2.94 -19.42
N LYS A 705 -13.63 -2.73 -19.54
CA LYS A 705 -14.34 -2.81 -20.82
C LYS A 705 -13.55 -1.99 -21.85
N CYS A 706 -13.05 -2.65 -22.88
CA CYS A 706 -11.99 -2.08 -23.71
C CYS A 706 -12.60 -1.12 -24.73
N ARG A 707 -12.43 0.19 -24.51
CA ARG A 707 -12.97 1.26 -25.34
C ARG A 707 -11.89 1.74 -26.32
N VAL A 708 -12.13 1.60 -27.63
CA VAL A 708 -11.18 1.90 -28.71
C VAL A 708 -11.69 3.10 -29.52
N CYS A 709 -10.82 4.05 -29.85
CA CYS A 709 -11.19 5.23 -30.66
C CYS A 709 -10.46 5.23 -32.00
N GLY A 710 -11.12 5.72 -33.05
CA GLY A 710 -10.53 6.00 -34.36
C GLY A 710 -10.75 7.46 -34.79
N LYS A 711 -9.76 8.06 -35.46
CA LYS A 711 -9.82 9.42 -36.00
C LYS A 711 -9.11 9.49 -37.35
N VAL A 712 -9.68 10.21 -38.31
CA VAL A 712 -9.00 10.60 -39.56
C VAL A 712 -9.49 11.96 -40.03
N SER A 713 -8.69 12.65 -40.84
CA SER A 713 -9.05 13.90 -41.51
C SER A 713 -8.41 13.97 -42.90
N HIS A 714 -9.04 14.70 -43.82
CA HIS A 714 -8.50 14.99 -45.16
C HIS A 714 -7.06 15.55 -45.19
N LEU A 715 -6.55 16.11 -44.09
CA LEU A 715 -5.18 16.63 -43.96
C LEU A 715 -4.11 15.58 -43.56
N HIS A 716 -4.46 14.30 -43.39
CA HIS A 716 -3.47 13.26 -43.10
C HIS A 716 -2.83 12.73 -44.39
N SER A 717 -1.59 13.12 -44.66
CA SER A 717 -0.69 12.45 -45.60
C SER A 717 -0.33 11.05 -45.07
N SER A 718 -0.32 10.06 -45.97
CA SER A 718 0.08 8.68 -45.63
C SER A 718 1.55 8.63 -45.18
N PRO A 719 1.96 7.70 -44.30
CA PRO A 719 3.37 7.46 -44.05
C PRO A 719 4.06 7.03 -45.35
N LEU A 720 5.20 7.65 -45.65
CA LEU A 720 6.09 7.27 -46.74
C LEU A 720 6.50 5.80 -46.56
N ASN A 721 6.19 4.95 -47.54
CA ASN A 721 6.81 3.64 -47.66
C ASN A 721 8.24 3.84 -48.16
N LEU A 722 9.22 3.43 -47.34
CA LEU A 722 10.60 3.16 -47.77
C LEU A 722 10.60 1.90 -48.65
N SER A 723 10.31 2.08 -49.93
CA SER A 723 10.76 1.15 -50.98
C SER A 723 10.92 1.97 -52.24
N GLY A 724 12.17 2.23 -52.62
CA GLY A 724 12.50 3.06 -53.78
C GLY A 724 11.85 2.51 -55.05
N GLN A 725 10.88 3.25 -55.59
CA GLN A 725 10.51 3.23 -57.00
C GLN A 725 9.81 4.55 -57.33
N THR A 726 10.22 5.10 -58.47
CA THR A 726 9.94 6.43 -59.01
C THR A 726 8.46 6.80 -59.11
N SER A 727 8.20 8.10 -58.89
CA SER A 727 6.93 8.81 -59.06
C SER A 727 6.04 8.33 -60.21
N ARG A 728 4.84 7.86 -59.84
CA ARG A 728 3.61 8.08 -60.62
C ARG A 728 2.59 8.75 -59.71
N MET A 729 2.03 9.87 -60.17
CA MET A 729 0.93 10.59 -59.52
C MET A 729 -0.22 9.60 -59.19
N LEU A 730 -0.44 9.32 -57.90
CA LEU A 730 -1.58 8.55 -57.41
C LEU A 730 -2.70 9.51 -57.00
N PHE A 731 -3.44 10.03 -57.97
CA PHE A 731 -4.79 10.53 -57.72
C PHE A 731 -5.67 9.33 -57.33
N GLY A 732 -6.10 9.25 -56.06
CA GLY A 732 -7.15 8.28 -55.66
C GLY A 732 -7.10 7.70 -54.25
N ARG A 733 -6.08 7.96 -53.42
CA ARG A 733 -6.06 7.41 -52.04
C ARG A 733 -6.85 8.28 -51.07
N ARG A 734 -8.02 7.80 -50.64
CA ARG A 734 -8.89 8.46 -49.64
C ARG A 734 -8.49 8.10 -48.21
N PRO A 735 -8.59 9.03 -47.23
CA PRO A 735 -8.28 8.75 -45.83
C PRO A 735 -9.21 7.67 -45.26
N LYS A 736 -8.68 6.82 -44.38
CA LYS A 736 -9.44 5.73 -43.74
C LYS A 736 -9.25 5.75 -42.23
N VAL A 737 -10.32 5.58 -41.48
CA VAL A 737 -10.26 5.24 -40.05
C VAL A 737 -10.11 3.74 -39.94
N GLN A 738 -9.04 3.27 -39.29
CA GLN A 738 -8.88 1.87 -38.91
C GLN A 738 -9.11 1.73 -37.42
N ILE A 739 -10.04 0.86 -37.04
CA ILE A 739 -10.29 0.48 -35.64
C ILE A 739 -9.87 -0.98 -35.51
N LYS A 740 -9.00 -1.26 -34.53
CA LYS A 740 -8.51 -2.62 -34.24
C LYS A 740 -8.63 -2.87 -32.74
N CYS A 741 -9.32 -3.94 -32.37
CA CYS A 741 -9.42 -4.40 -30.99
C CYS A 741 -8.15 -5.20 -30.61
N PRO A 742 -7.77 -5.23 -29.32
CA PRO A 742 -6.76 -6.16 -28.82
C PRO A 742 -7.15 -7.62 -29.09
N SER A 743 -6.17 -8.52 -29.15
CA SER A 743 -6.37 -9.94 -29.47
C SER A 743 -7.51 -10.58 -28.67
N ARG A 744 -8.41 -11.31 -29.35
CA ARG A 744 -9.61 -11.98 -28.80
C ARG A 744 -10.75 -11.07 -28.29
N LYS A 745 -10.87 -9.85 -28.82
CA LYS A 745 -12.02 -8.95 -28.57
C LYS A 745 -12.72 -8.55 -29.87
N THR A 746 -14.05 -8.43 -29.83
CA THR A 746 -14.87 -7.92 -30.95
C THR A 746 -15.57 -6.64 -30.52
N ILE A 747 -15.87 -5.78 -31.49
CA ILE A 747 -16.58 -4.52 -31.24
C ILE A 747 -18.05 -4.85 -30.90
N SER A 748 -18.44 -4.62 -29.64
CA SER A 748 -19.77 -4.95 -29.13
C SER A 748 -20.75 -3.78 -29.24
N LYS A 749 -20.27 -2.53 -29.25
CA LYS A 749 -21.13 -1.34 -29.32
C LYS A 749 -20.39 -0.13 -29.88
N ILE A 750 -21.09 0.74 -30.62
CA ILE A 750 -20.57 2.04 -31.06
C ILE A 750 -21.05 3.12 -30.09
N VAL A 751 -20.13 3.74 -29.37
CA VAL A 751 -20.41 4.74 -28.32
C VAL A 751 -20.66 6.11 -28.95
N PHE A 752 -19.87 6.43 -29.96
CA PHE A 752 -19.94 7.70 -30.66
C PHE A 752 -19.44 7.52 -32.08
N ALA A 753 -20.09 8.19 -33.03
CA ALA A 753 -19.59 8.35 -34.39
C ALA A 753 -20.08 9.67 -34.94
N SER A 754 -19.17 10.45 -35.53
CA SER A 754 -19.52 11.70 -36.19
C SER A 754 -18.61 11.95 -37.38
N PHE A 755 -19.23 12.12 -38.54
CA PHE A 755 -18.65 12.61 -39.77
C PHE A 755 -19.09 14.07 -40.00
N GLY A 756 -18.15 15.01 -39.98
CA GLY A 756 -18.42 16.45 -40.03
C GLY A 756 -17.32 17.23 -39.31
N THR A 757 -17.67 18.06 -38.32
CA THR A 757 -16.72 18.86 -37.52
C THR A 757 -16.62 18.46 -36.03
N PRO A 758 -16.53 17.15 -35.67
CA PRO A 758 -16.56 16.72 -34.28
C PRO A 758 -15.37 17.24 -33.45
N THR A 759 -15.63 17.58 -32.19
CA THR A 759 -14.68 18.14 -31.24
C THR A 759 -14.35 17.15 -30.11
N GLY A 760 -13.45 17.53 -29.19
CA GLY A 760 -13.07 16.72 -28.03
C GLY A 760 -11.89 15.78 -28.25
N HIS A 761 -11.69 14.83 -27.35
CA HIS A 761 -10.65 13.79 -27.38
C HIS A 761 -11.27 12.41 -27.11
N CYS A 762 -10.53 11.32 -27.35
CA CYS A 762 -11.04 9.95 -27.18
C CYS A 762 -11.75 9.78 -25.83
N LYS A 763 -12.91 9.11 -25.82
CA LYS A 763 -13.85 8.97 -24.69
C LYS A 763 -14.70 10.21 -24.33
N LYS A 764 -14.36 11.40 -24.84
CA LYS A 764 -15.09 12.66 -24.68
C LYS A 764 -15.29 13.37 -26.02
N TYR A 765 -15.75 12.64 -27.05
CA TYR A 765 -16.11 13.26 -28.31
C TYR A 765 -17.47 13.94 -28.21
N ALA A 766 -17.60 15.07 -28.90
CA ALA A 766 -18.86 15.78 -29.05
C ALA A 766 -19.16 16.01 -30.53
N VAL A 767 -20.44 16.02 -30.87
CA VAL A 767 -20.91 16.36 -32.21
C VAL A 767 -20.56 17.84 -32.47
N GLY A 768 -19.99 18.12 -33.64
CA GLY A 768 -19.66 19.48 -34.05
C GLY A 768 -20.84 20.24 -34.65
N ARG A 769 -20.61 21.50 -35.05
CA ARG A 769 -21.62 22.32 -35.76
C ARG A 769 -22.06 21.71 -37.10
N CYS A 770 -21.27 20.81 -37.67
CA CYS A 770 -21.60 20.02 -38.84
C CYS A 770 -21.50 18.53 -38.51
N HIS A 771 -22.53 17.76 -38.86
CA HIS A 771 -22.62 16.33 -38.57
C HIS A 771 -23.56 15.63 -39.54
N SER A 772 -23.15 14.49 -40.11
CA SER A 772 -24.06 13.59 -40.82
C SER A 772 -24.81 12.70 -39.83
N SER A 773 -26.15 12.72 -39.86
CA SER A 773 -27.00 11.86 -39.04
C SER A 773 -26.77 10.36 -39.28
N ASN A 774 -26.24 9.96 -40.44
CA ASN A 774 -25.93 8.57 -40.77
C ASN A 774 -24.61 8.08 -40.17
N SER A 775 -23.84 8.94 -39.49
CA SER A 775 -22.50 8.62 -38.98
C SER A 775 -22.48 7.36 -38.13
N LYS A 776 -23.44 7.21 -37.21
CA LYS A 776 -23.52 6.06 -36.31
C LYS A 776 -23.85 4.77 -37.06
N THR A 777 -24.87 4.79 -37.90
CA THR A 777 -25.30 3.64 -38.70
C THR A 777 -24.19 3.12 -39.62
N VAL A 778 -23.44 4.02 -40.27
CA VAL A 778 -22.33 3.65 -41.16
C VAL A 778 -21.21 2.97 -40.38
N VAL A 779 -20.86 3.50 -39.21
CA VAL A 779 -19.83 2.92 -38.34
C VAL A 779 -20.31 1.59 -37.74
N GLU A 780 -21.57 1.49 -37.33
CA GLU A 780 -22.19 0.25 -36.83
C GLU A 780 -22.13 -0.87 -37.86
N LYS A 781 -22.57 -0.60 -39.09
CA LYS A 781 -22.52 -1.58 -40.19
C LYS A 781 -21.09 -2.02 -40.53
N ALA A 782 -20.13 -1.11 -40.42
CA ALA A 782 -18.73 -1.42 -40.72
C ALA A 782 -18.06 -2.24 -39.60
N CYS A 783 -18.38 -1.96 -38.34
CA CYS A 783 -17.55 -2.33 -37.20
C CYS A 783 -18.18 -3.31 -36.20
N LEU A 784 -19.50 -3.31 -35.98
CA LEU A 784 -20.12 -4.20 -35.00
C LEU A 784 -19.80 -5.68 -35.29
N GLY A 785 -19.49 -6.44 -34.24
CA GLY A 785 -19.16 -7.86 -34.29
C GLY A 785 -17.75 -8.20 -34.82
N LYS A 786 -16.98 -7.21 -35.28
CA LYS A 786 -15.64 -7.46 -35.87
C LYS A 786 -14.52 -7.10 -34.89
N SER A 787 -13.40 -7.81 -34.97
CA SER A 787 -12.16 -7.49 -34.23
C SER A 787 -11.34 -6.36 -34.89
N ARG A 788 -11.62 -6.07 -36.17
CA ARG A 788 -11.04 -4.99 -36.94
C ARG A 788 -12.05 -4.48 -37.96
N CYS A 789 -12.13 -3.16 -38.14
CA CYS A 789 -12.88 -2.54 -39.22
C CYS A 789 -12.13 -1.35 -39.82
N ILE A 790 -12.45 -1.04 -41.07
CA ILE A 790 -11.87 0.08 -41.82
C ILE A 790 -13.04 0.87 -42.43
N ILE A 791 -13.09 2.17 -42.17
CA ILE A 791 -14.12 3.07 -42.69
C ILE A 791 -13.43 4.16 -43.51
N THR A 792 -13.82 4.28 -44.78
CA THR A 792 -13.29 5.32 -45.66
C THR A 792 -14.00 6.64 -45.40
N GLU A 793 -13.22 7.71 -45.23
CA GLU A 793 -13.75 9.07 -45.13
C GLU A 793 -14.20 9.55 -46.51
N TRP A 794 -15.46 9.29 -46.88
CA TRP A 794 -16.04 9.80 -48.12
C TRP A 794 -17.51 10.13 -47.96
N THR A 795 -17.88 11.33 -48.40
CA THR A 795 -19.22 11.91 -48.23
C THR A 795 -20.36 11.00 -48.66
N ASN A 796 -20.21 10.28 -49.77
CA ASN A 796 -21.28 9.42 -50.29
C ASN A 796 -21.55 8.19 -49.39
N TYR A 797 -20.58 7.73 -48.58
CA TYR A 797 -20.82 6.67 -47.59
C TYR A 797 -21.72 7.13 -46.45
N PHE A 798 -21.75 8.44 -46.19
CA PHE A 798 -22.55 9.05 -45.13
C PHE A 798 -23.84 9.69 -45.66
N GLY A 799 -24.22 9.39 -46.91
CA GLY A 799 -25.44 9.86 -47.57
C GLY A 799 -25.21 11.12 -48.41
N LYS A 800 -25.33 12.29 -47.78
CA LYS A 800 -25.14 13.61 -48.41
C LYS A 800 -24.05 14.40 -47.69
N ASP A 801 -23.53 15.45 -48.33
CA ASP A 801 -22.60 16.36 -47.68
C ASP A 801 -23.28 17.07 -46.51
N PRO A 802 -22.88 16.82 -45.24
CA PRO A 802 -23.49 17.48 -44.10
C PRO A 802 -23.14 18.98 -44.01
N CYS A 803 -22.11 19.44 -44.73
CA CYS A 803 -21.72 20.85 -44.80
C CYS A 803 -20.84 21.14 -46.04
N PRO A 804 -21.43 21.53 -47.18
CA PRO A 804 -20.68 21.94 -48.37
C PRO A 804 -19.65 23.03 -48.05
N GLY A 805 -18.45 22.93 -48.65
CA GLY A 805 -17.37 23.91 -48.46
C GLY A 805 -16.58 23.81 -47.13
N ILE A 806 -17.02 22.99 -46.17
CA ILE A 806 -16.33 22.79 -44.88
C ILE A 806 -15.49 21.50 -44.91
N SER A 807 -14.29 21.51 -44.33
CA SER A 807 -13.45 20.32 -44.18
C SER A 807 -14.05 19.35 -43.14
N LYS A 808 -14.30 18.10 -43.54
CA LYS A 808 -14.87 17.06 -42.67
C LYS A 808 -13.78 16.21 -42.01
N ARG A 809 -14.18 15.54 -40.94
CA ARG A 809 -13.40 14.54 -40.20
C ARG A 809 -14.33 13.45 -39.72
N LEU A 810 -13.85 12.20 -39.76
CA LEU A 810 -14.54 11.07 -39.12
C LEU A 810 -13.89 10.77 -37.77
N ARG A 811 -14.71 10.73 -36.72
CA ARG A 811 -14.33 10.23 -35.40
C ARG A 811 -15.30 9.14 -34.96
N ALA A 812 -14.76 8.06 -34.43
CA ALA A 812 -15.51 6.94 -33.90
C ALA A 812 -14.95 6.49 -32.55
N ASP A 813 -15.84 6.03 -31.69
CA ASP A 813 -15.56 5.50 -30.36
C ASP A 813 -16.39 4.23 -30.20
N VAL A 814 -15.72 3.12 -29.89
CA VAL A 814 -16.32 1.79 -29.88
C VAL A 814 -15.98 1.06 -28.59
N TYR A 815 -16.93 0.28 -28.10
CA TYR A 815 -16.71 -0.72 -27.06
C TYR A 815 -16.30 -2.03 -27.70
N SER A 816 -15.39 -2.73 -27.03
CA SER A 816 -15.06 -4.12 -27.33
C SER A 816 -15.13 -4.97 -26.07
N GLU A 817 -15.71 -6.15 -26.23
CA GLU A 817 -15.83 -7.17 -25.19
C GLU A 817 -15.04 -8.41 -25.61
N ALA A 818 -14.69 -9.25 -24.63
CA ALA A 818 -14.07 -10.53 -24.91
C ALA A 818 -14.98 -11.33 -25.85
N SER A 819 -14.43 -11.83 -26.96
CA SER A 819 -15.15 -12.84 -27.74
C SER A 819 -15.30 -14.06 -26.82
N GLY A 820 -16.53 -14.43 -26.47
CA GLY A 820 -16.87 -15.52 -25.54
C GLY A 820 -16.50 -16.92 -26.03
N GLY A 821 -15.30 -17.12 -26.56
CA GLY A 821 -14.73 -18.43 -26.85
C GLY A 821 -13.97 -18.94 -25.63
N CYS A 822 -14.49 -19.97 -24.97
CA CYS A 822 -13.69 -20.79 -24.06
C CYS A 822 -12.55 -21.45 -24.85
N ALA A 823 -11.31 -21.26 -24.42
CA ALA A 823 -10.24 -22.18 -24.76
C ALA A 823 -10.16 -23.22 -23.64
N ALA A 824 -10.40 -24.49 -23.97
CA ALA A 824 -10.07 -25.61 -23.09
C ALA A 824 -8.74 -26.19 -23.59
N PHE A 825 -7.78 -26.36 -22.70
CA PHE A 825 -6.58 -27.15 -22.98
C PHE A 825 -6.90 -28.59 -22.60
N LEU A 826 -6.97 -29.45 -23.60
CA LEU A 826 -7.12 -30.89 -23.41
C LEU A 826 -5.74 -31.52 -23.69
N SER A 827 -5.13 -32.12 -22.67
CA SER A 827 -3.86 -32.84 -22.79
C SER A 827 -4.05 -34.30 -22.41
N ASN A 828 -3.47 -35.21 -23.19
CA ASN A 828 -3.33 -36.60 -22.79
C ASN A 828 -2.03 -36.75 -21.98
N ALA A 829 -2.14 -37.22 -20.74
CA ALA A 829 -0.99 -37.50 -19.87
C ALA A 829 -0.62 -39.00 -19.87
N ASP A 830 -1.31 -39.81 -20.68
CA ASP A 830 -0.99 -41.21 -20.91
C ASP A 830 0.16 -41.29 -21.94
N GLU A 831 1.27 -41.90 -21.55
CA GLU A 831 2.48 -42.02 -22.37
C GLU A 831 2.37 -43.14 -23.43
N GLU A 832 1.42 -44.07 -23.25
CA GLU A 832 1.33 -45.28 -24.07
C GLU A 832 0.08 -45.32 -24.96
N ASN A 833 -1.02 -44.67 -24.55
CA ASN A 833 -2.32 -44.82 -25.22
C ASN A 833 -2.98 -43.49 -25.57
N ASP A 834 -3.41 -43.35 -26.82
CA ASP A 834 -4.27 -42.27 -27.27
C ASP A 834 -5.60 -42.26 -26.49
N LYS A 835 -6.13 -41.08 -26.20
CA LYS A 835 -7.42 -40.91 -25.52
C LYS A 835 -8.39 -40.11 -26.35
N THR A 836 -9.66 -40.48 -26.26
CA THR A 836 -10.75 -39.75 -26.90
C THR A 836 -11.57 -39.03 -25.83
N VAL A 837 -11.69 -37.72 -25.92
CA VAL A 837 -12.41 -36.89 -24.95
C VAL A 837 -13.49 -36.07 -25.66
N THR A 838 -14.72 -36.15 -25.16
CA THR A 838 -15.82 -35.32 -25.67
C THR A 838 -16.02 -34.10 -24.80
N PHE A 839 -15.85 -32.90 -25.38
CA PHE A 839 -16.09 -31.63 -24.71
C PHE A 839 -17.07 -30.79 -25.53
N LYS A 840 -18.18 -30.35 -24.91
CA LYS A 840 -19.28 -29.61 -25.56
C LYS A 840 -19.77 -30.26 -26.87
N ASN A 841 -20.03 -31.56 -26.83
CA ASN A 841 -20.51 -32.36 -27.98
C ASN A 841 -19.56 -32.42 -29.18
N VAL A 842 -18.29 -32.08 -28.99
CA VAL A 842 -17.23 -32.30 -29.98
C VAL A 842 -16.24 -33.28 -29.41
N THR A 843 -15.93 -34.32 -30.18
CA THR A 843 -15.01 -35.39 -29.79
C THR A 843 -13.60 -35.05 -30.26
N TYR A 844 -12.63 -35.10 -29.35
CA TYR A 844 -11.22 -34.82 -29.59
C TYR A 844 -10.39 -36.09 -29.37
N HIS A 845 -9.54 -36.45 -30.34
CA HIS A 845 -8.54 -37.51 -30.19
C HIS A 845 -7.23 -36.86 -29.75
N LEU A 846 -6.74 -37.25 -28.58
CA LEU A 846 -5.52 -36.75 -27.97
C LEU A 846 -4.46 -37.86 -28.04
N PRO A 847 -3.39 -37.69 -28.83
CA PRO A 847 -2.36 -38.71 -28.95
C PRO A 847 -1.58 -38.89 -27.65
N ALA A 848 -1.02 -40.07 -27.43
CA ALA A 848 -0.11 -40.35 -26.31
C ALA A 848 1.11 -39.41 -26.33
N TRP A 849 1.66 -39.11 -25.15
CA TRP A 849 2.74 -38.14 -25.00
C TRP A 849 4.06 -38.72 -25.56
N LEU A 850 4.41 -38.38 -26.80
CA LEU A 850 5.69 -38.79 -27.41
C LEU A 850 6.82 -37.90 -26.90
N ASP A 851 7.75 -38.52 -26.18
CA ASP A 851 8.98 -37.91 -25.65
C ASP A 851 9.88 -37.42 -26.82
N PHE A 852 9.82 -36.11 -27.12
CA PHE A 852 10.70 -35.48 -28.10
C PHE A 852 12.10 -35.35 -27.50
N LYS A 853 12.94 -36.38 -27.67
CA LYS A 853 14.40 -36.20 -27.64
C LYS A 853 14.78 -35.28 -28.81
N ALA A 854 15.15 -34.04 -28.49
CA ALA A 854 15.64 -33.06 -29.45
C ALA A 854 17.01 -33.47 -30.04
N PRO A 855 17.30 -33.17 -31.32
CA PRO A 855 18.67 -33.10 -31.83
C PRO A 855 19.42 -31.85 -31.34
#